data_AF-A0A7V2N3L3-F1
#
_entry.id   AF-A0A7V2N3L3-F1
#
_cell.length_a   1.000
_cell.length_b   1.000
_cell.length_c   1.000
_cell.angle_alpha   90.00
_cell.angle_beta   90.00
_cell.angle_gamma   90.00
#
_symmetry.space_group_name_H-M   'P 1'
#
loop_
_entity.id
_entity.type
_entity.pdbx_description
1 polymer ?
#
loop_
_entity_poly.entity_id
_entity_poly.type
_entity_poly.pdbx_seq_one_letter_code
_entity_poly.pdbx_strand_id
1 'polypeptide(L)'
;MKRAGLIIVLILTWAPVPSLAGAEALPPAAPPSAVAATEAEDAQLRVLRTALMQGPTTQSRVDAAVVLLGRSDPAARSVLVSALLAKDNPDARRAVCRGLIRSRAVVGTVGRPDAFLEPLMGLLLSESPDEVRLASEALLVLEFEQIGPRLMQWARSREMETRVRLNVLYALSLWPRKEAIATLIDLVDDPDSQVAARARDELHEAFGIPAGTDPQTFRGILEKLQAKSPPQIIRDLMAAQRERAAVQSERMRRLAAERDLWRGKYLAGLDRDYARLDEAGKAKMLIERLGSEWSAEKLWALDKVSAYPGSVPQELRVLLLASVADSDRDVRLAAAKVLAGKSALDPAQVLLRQLEMETDREVATAIFDAVGEACFFAFSPGSPIKLDPAIRDRTLELAGKYLAAEDGRMVAQGADVLRKLVGLDGLTDEAVERYARLLANTYTTAKETKDETVRVALLNAMASLADRPKVQAAADTLFRPLFEQALQQDSANGLRQAAATGLLNLDKTAAMAFFREKELQSDRSAAVRRVVISAAAQAGDERDLTWLSGLLGANGEPESAWQAMRAILDRQNAATVLAWAKRLSKLEARYRELLTLADGKAEAAKDTDMQTAIRLLLLQAHLDASDVPKAAGVFTWRLLRQNDITAADPFVQAIEEWLARPDVDAARKTLLLDALAGVKKPDQAQWTQWMAKLKDWQTRFGSAAGEGGDASADTEGNAARSSRRAPAMSPLT
;
A
#
# COMPACT_ATOMS: atom_id res chain seq x y z
N MET A 1 -9.20 -7.78 -65.72
CA MET A 1 -9.95 -7.16 -64.61
C MET A 1 -9.20 -7.51 -63.32
N LYS A 2 -8.31 -6.63 -62.86
CA LYS A 2 -8.51 -5.60 -61.82
C LYS A 2 -8.69 -6.16 -60.39
N ARG A 3 -7.60 -6.04 -59.63
CA ARG A 3 -7.47 -5.46 -58.27
C ARG A 3 -8.31 -6.04 -57.13
N ALA A 4 -7.62 -6.67 -56.18
CA ALA A 4 -7.83 -6.56 -54.73
C ALA A 4 -6.42 -6.73 -54.11
N GLY A 5 -5.93 -5.97 -53.15
CA GLY A 5 -6.54 -4.99 -52.24
C GLY A 5 -5.58 -4.95 -51.05
N LEU A 6 -4.62 -4.03 -51.12
CA LEU A 6 -3.54 -3.78 -50.17
C LEU A 6 -4.11 -3.27 -48.83
N ILE A 7 -3.90 -4.01 -47.74
CA ILE A 7 -4.08 -3.50 -46.37
C ILE A 7 -2.67 -3.22 -45.83
N ILE A 8 -2.30 -1.95 -45.73
CA ILE A 8 -1.16 -1.49 -44.95
C ILE A 8 -1.70 -0.76 -43.73
N VAL A 9 -1.37 -1.29 -42.57
CA VAL A 9 -1.56 -0.69 -41.25
C VAL A 9 -0.63 0.50 -41.12
N LEU A 10 -1.21 1.69 -41.00
CA LEU A 10 -0.52 2.95 -40.76
C LEU A 10 -0.66 3.28 -39.27
N ILE A 11 0.39 3.07 -38.48
CA ILE A 11 0.48 3.60 -37.12
C ILE A 11 1.03 5.02 -37.24
N LEU A 12 0.14 6.00 -37.25
CA LEU A 12 0.47 7.41 -37.05
C LEU A 12 0.18 7.78 -35.61
N THR A 13 1.21 8.30 -34.96
CA THR A 13 1.19 8.95 -33.66
C THR A 13 0.19 10.10 -33.64
N TRP A 14 -0.76 9.99 -32.72
CA TRP A 14 -1.82 10.97 -32.47
C TRP A 14 -1.25 12.11 -31.61
N ALA A 15 -1.23 13.32 -32.15
CA ALA A 15 -1.14 14.56 -31.37
C ALA A 15 -2.32 15.46 -31.81
N PRO A 16 -3.10 16.03 -30.88
CA PRO A 16 -4.28 16.81 -31.23
C PRO A 16 -3.90 18.25 -31.56
N VAL A 17 -4.43 18.78 -32.66
CA VAL A 17 -4.48 20.23 -32.92
C VAL A 17 -5.94 20.61 -33.19
N PRO A 18 -6.42 21.77 -32.68
CA PRO A 18 -7.84 22.02 -32.45
C PRO A 18 -8.66 22.27 -33.71
N SER A 19 -9.95 21.98 -33.57
CA SER A 19 -11.04 22.42 -34.43
C SER A 19 -10.95 23.90 -34.80
N LEU A 20 -10.87 24.17 -36.10
CA LEU A 20 -11.30 25.43 -36.71
C LEU A 20 -12.35 25.08 -37.76
N ALA A 21 -13.60 25.31 -37.39
CA ALA A 21 -14.71 25.38 -38.31
C ALA A 21 -14.53 26.60 -39.25
N GLY A 22 -14.77 26.39 -40.54
CA GLY A 22 -14.94 27.47 -41.52
C GLY A 22 -13.84 27.54 -42.58
N ALA A 23 -13.99 26.76 -43.66
CA ALA A 23 -13.47 27.12 -44.98
C ALA A 23 -14.28 26.38 -46.06
N GLU A 24 -14.73 27.13 -47.06
CA GLU A 24 -15.55 26.72 -48.19
C GLU A 24 -15.03 25.48 -48.93
N ALA A 25 -15.97 24.71 -49.45
CA ALA A 25 -15.71 23.59 -50.36
C ALA A 25 -15.08 24.08 -51.66
N LEU A 26 -13.76 23.91 -51.79
CA LEU A 26 -13.05 23.97 -53.07
C LEU A 26 -13.44 22.73 -53.92
N PRO A 27 -13.61 22.89 -55.25
CA PRO A 27 -13.98 21.79 -56.13
C PRO A 27 -12.88 20.70 -56.19
N PRO A 28 -13.23 19.45 -56.53
CA PRO A 28 -12.29 18.33 -56.48
C PRO A 28 -11.12 18.57 -57.44
N ALA A 29 -9.91 18.51 -56.91
CA ALA A 29 -8.68 18.66 -57.67
C ALA A 29 -8.64 17.63 -58.83
N ALA A 30 -8.36 18.12 -60.04
CA ALA A 30 -8.12 17.29 -61.21
C ALA A 30 -6.96 16.30 -60.93
N PRO A 31 -6.99 15.07 -61.48
CA PRO A 31 -5.89 14.12 -61.31
C PRO A 31 -4.59 14.74 -61.85
N PRO A 32 -3.45 14.60 -61.14
CA PRO A 32 -2.20 15.22 -61.55
C PRO A 32 -1.77 14.74 -62.94
N SER A 33 -1.32 15.68 -63.77
CA SER A 33 -0.66 15.43 -65.06
C SER A 33 0.52 14.47 -64.88
N ALA A 34 0.71 13.54 -65.83
CA ALA A 34 1.79 12.55 -65.80
C ALA A 34 3.19 13.17 -65.64
N VAL A 35 3.38 14.42 -66.09
CA VAL A 35 4.65 15.16 -65.98
C VAL A 35 4.93 15.61 -64.54
N ALA A 36 3.90 16.07 -63.82
CA ALA A 36 4.02 16.50 -62.43
C ALA A 36 4.24 15.32 -61.46
N ALA A 37 3.73 14.13 -61.80
CA ALA A 37 3.96 12.91 -61.04
C ALA A 37 5.44 12.46 -61.13
N THR A 38 6.06 12.54 -62.30
CA THR A 38 7.49 12.22 -62.49
C THR A 38 8.42 13.19 -61.76
N GLU A 39 8.15 14.50 -61.76
CA GLU A 39 8.97 15.48 -61.04
C GLU A 39 8.90 15.30 -59.51
N ALA A 40 7.73 14.92 -58.98
CA ALA A 40 7.54 14.63 -57.57
C ALA A 40 8.28 13.33 -57.15
N GLU A 41 8.27 12.29 -57.99
CA GLU A 41 9.00 11.04 -57.75
C GLU A 41 10.53 11.24 -57.74
N ASP A 42 11.03 12.11 -58.61
CA ASP A 42 12.45 12.49 -58.68
C ASP A 42 12.88 13.34 -57.48
N ALA A 43 12.01 14.26 -57.02
CA ALA A 43 12.25 15.04 -55.81
C ALA A 43 12.30 14.15 -54.57
N GLN A 44 11.36 13.21 -54.44
CA GLN A 44 11.33 12.25 -53.34
C GLN A 44 12.56 11.33 -53.34
N LEU A 45 13.03 10.91 -54.52
CA LEU A 45 14.25 10.11 -54.65
C LEU A 45 15.49 10.88 -54.16
N ARG A 46 15.60 12.18 -54.46
CA ARG A 46 16.70 13.03 -53.96
C ARG A 46 16.69 13.16 -52.44
N VAL A 47 15.51 13.34 -51.84
CA VAL A 47 15.35 13.40 -50.39
C VAL A 47 15.79 12.09 -49.73
N LEU A 48 15.32 10.95 -50.25
CA LEU A 48 15.67 9.63 -49.72
C LEU A 48 17.17 9.33 -49.86
N ARG A 49 17.79 9.69 -50.99
CA ARG A 49 19.24 9.59 -51.17
C ARG A 49 20.00 10.41 -50.13
N THR A 50 19.56 11.66 -49.88
CA THR A 50 20.19 12.53 -48.90
C THR A 50 20.04 11.97 -47.48
N ALA A 51 18.84 11.51 -47.12
CA ALA A 51 18.56 10.89 -45.83
C ALA A 51 19.40 9.61 -45.60
N LEU A 52 19.61 8.80 -46.64
CA LEU A 52 20.46 7.60 -46.56
C LEU A 52 21.95 7.95 -46.37
N MET A 53 22.45 8.91 -47.14
CA MET A 53 23.88 9.22 -47.18
C MET A 53 24.35 10.15 -46.04
N GLN A 54 23.46 11.04 -45.58
CA GLN A 54 23.79 12.15 -44.66
C GLN A 54 22.83 12.26 -43.46
N GLY A 55 21.90 11.32 -43.27
CA GLY A 55 20.95 11.35 -42.16
C GLY A 55 21.63 11.47 -40.78
N PRO A 56 21.08 12.26 -39.85
CA PRO A 56 21.72 12.54 -38.55
C PRO A 56 21.70 11.35 -37.59
N THR A 57 20.82 10.36 -37.82
CA THR A 57 20.69 9.17 -36.98
C THR A 57 20.79 7.89 -37.80
N THR A 58 21.23 6.80 -37.16
CA THR A 58 21.23 5.47 -37.79
C THR A 58 19.84 5.06 -38.23
N GLN A 59 18.81 5.33 -37.41
CA GLN A 59 17.43 4.95 -37.73
C GLN A 59 16.91 5.72 -38.97
N SER A 60 17.17 7.02 -39.08
CA SER A 60 16.74 7.80 -40.27
C SER A 60 17.36 7.28 -41.57
N ARG A 61 18.62 6.80 -41.52
CA ARG A 61 19.28 6.21 -42.70
C ARG A 61 18.69 4.84 -43.04
N VAL A 62 18.40 4.02 -42.04
CA VAL A 62 17.77 2.70 -42.22
C VAL A 62 16.36 2.84 -42.79
N ASP A 63 15.57 3.78 -42.29
CA ASP A 63 14.20 4.01 -42.80
C ASP A 63 14.23 4.49 -44.26
N ALA A 64 15.17 5.38 -44.61
CA ALA A 64 15.40 5.76 -45.99
C ALA A 64 15.77 4.55 -46.88
N ALA A 65 16.64 3.66 -46.39
CA ALA A 65 17.00 2.44 -47.11
C ALA A 65 15.79 1.51 -47.31
N VAL A 66 14.95 1.31 -46.29
CA VAL A 66 13.74 0.47 -46.38
C VAL A 66 12.75 1.04 -47.39
N VAL A 67 12.52 2.36 -47.40
CA VAL A 67 11.64 3.01 -48.38
C VAL A 67 12.20 2.85 -49.80
N LEU A 68 13.50 3.04 -50.00
CA LEU A 68 14.14 2.82 -51.30
C LEU A 68 14.08 1.36 -51.77
N LEU A 69 14.16 0.40 -50.85
CA LEU A 69 14.10 -1.03 -51.17
C LEU A 69 12.73 -1.43 -51.73
N GLY A 70 11.65 -0.87 -51.17
CA GLY A 70 10.27 -1.10 -51.59
C GLY A 70 9.89 -0.43 -52.91
N ARG A 71 10.77 0.41 -53.49
CA ARG A 71 10.55 1.01 -54.81
C ARG A 71 11.03 0.06 -55.92
N SER A 72 10.23 -0.04 -56.98
CA SER A 72 10.50 -0.90 -58.15
C SER A 72 11.33 -0.22 -59.24
N ASP A 73 11.65 1.08 -59.10
CA ASP A 73 12.37 1.83 -60.13
C ASP A 73 13.90 1.57 -60.09
N PRO A 74 14.58 1.55 -61.25
CA PRO A 74 16.03 1.31 -61.32
C PRO A 74 16.87 2.39 -60.62
N ALA A 75 16.37 3.62 -60.49
CA ALA A 75 17.11 4.74 -59.92
C ALA A 75 17.25 4.59 -58.40
N ALA A 76 16.19 4.19 -57.70
CA ALA A 76 16.23 3.83 -56.28
C ALA A 76 17.21 2.68 -56.01
N ARG A 77 17.28 1.68 -56.91
CA ARG A 77 18.25 0.58 -56.80
C ARG A 77 19.69 1.08 -56.92
N SER A 78 19.95 1.95 -57.90
CA SER A 78 21.27 2.54 -58.10
C SER A 78 21.75 3.33 -56.88
N VAL A 79 20.84 4.04 -56.18
CA VAL A 79 21.16 4.74 -54.93
C VAL A 79 21.62 3.76 -53.84
N LEU A 80 20.90 2.64 -53.65
CA LEU A 80 21.24 1.64 -52.64
C LEU A 80 22.57 0.93 -52.96
N VAL A 81 22.80 0.56 -54.23
CA VAL A 81 24.07 -0.07 -54.67
C VAL A 81 25.23 0.91 -54.51
N SER A 82 25.04 2.18 -54.89
CA SER A 82 26.07 3.22 -54.71
C SER A 82 26.41 3.41 -53.23
N ALA A 83 25.41 3.39 -52.34
CA ALA A 83 25.63 3.47 -50.90
C ALA A 83 26.43 2.27 -50.36
N LEU A 84 26.16 1.05 -50.84
CA LEU A 84 26.93 -0.16 -50.46
C LEU A 84 28.39 -0.10 -50.96
N LEU A 85 28.64 0.51 -52.11
CA LEU A 85 29.98 0.64 -52.70
C LEU A 85 30.78 1.84 -52.18
N ALA A 86 30.15 2.78 -51.47
CA ALA A 86 30.78 3.98 -50.94
C ALA A 86 31.71 3.64 -49.76
N LYS A 87 33.00 3.40 -50.04
CA LYS A 87 34.03 2.99 -49.06
C LYS A 87 34.23 4.00 -47.92
N ASP A 88 34.02 5.28 -48.19
CA ASP A 88 34.13 6.41 -47.28
C ASP A 88 32.89 6.62 -46.39
N ASN A 89 31.79 5.87 -46.59
CA ASN A 89 30.55 6.03 -45.84
C ASN A 89 30.06 4.71 -45.22
N PRO A 90 30.72 4.20 -44.15
CA PRO A 90 30.32 2.95 -43.49
C PRO A 90 28.90 2.99 -42.92
N ASP A 91 28.43 4.15 -42.47
CA ASP A 91 27.08 4.28 -41.92
C ASP A 91 25.98 4.07 -42.96
N ALA A 92 26.19 4.57 -44.19
CA ALA A 92 25.27 4.29 -45.30
C ALA A 92 25.28 2.80 -45.67
N ARG A 93 26.47 2.15 -45.73
CA ARG A 93 26.58 0.70 -45.99
C ARG A 93 25.82 -0.12 -44.95
N ARG A 94 26.05 0.15 -43.67
CA ARG A 94 25.37 -0.52 -42.55
C ARG A 94 23.87 -0.28 -42.58
N ALA A 95 23.43 0.93 -42.92
CA ALA A 95 22.01 1.25 -43.05
C ALA A 95 21.33 0.45 -44.16
N VAL A 96 21.97 0.32 -45.33
CA VAL A 96 21.43 -0.51 -46.43
C VAL A 96 21.39 -1.99 -46.03
N CYS A 97 22.44 -2.53 -45.38
CA CYS A 97 22.44 -3.91 -44.91
C CYS A 97 21.31 -4.16 -43.89
N ARG A 98 21.13 -3.27 -42.91
CA ARG A 98 20.00 -3.34 -41.94
C ARG A 98 18.64 -3.22 -42.62
N GLY A 99 18.52 -2.38 -43.64
CA GLY A 99 17.31 -2.27 -44.46
C GLY A 99 16.99 -3.58 -45.17
N LEU A 100 17.97 -4.22 -45.81
CA LEU A 100 17.81 -5.52 -46.47
C LEU A 100 17.37 -6.62 -45.50
N ILE A 101 18.00 -6.69 -44.32
CA ILE A 101 17.65 -7.64 -43.26
C ILE A 101 16.19 -7.45 -42.81
N ARG A 102 15.76 -6.19 -42.60
CA ARG A 102 14.37 -5.88 -42.21
C ARG A 102 13.35 -6.23 -43.29
N SER A 103 13.67 -5.95 -44.56
CA SER A 103 12.75 -6.18 -45.68
C SER A 103 12.63 -7.66 -46.08
N ARG A 104 13.58 -8.53 -45.70
CA ARG A 104 13.58 -9.96 -46.06
C ARG A 104 12.29 -10.71 -45.67
N ALA A 105 11.68 -10.37 -44.54
CA ALA A 105 10.48 -11.06 -44.04
C ALA A 105 9.19 -10.73 -44.82
N VAL A 106 9.20 -9.68 -45.63
CA VAL A 106 8.01 -9.20 -46.35
C VAL A 106 8.14 -9.56 -47.83
N VAL A 107 7.42 -10.60 -48.25
CA VAL A 107 7.43 -11.09 -49.63
C VAL A 107 7.16 -9.95 -50.62
N GLY A 108 8.04 -9.79 -51.60
CA GLY A 108 7.90 -8.79 -52.67
C GLY A 108 8.43 -7.39 -52.35
N THR A 109 8.96 -7.13 -51.16
CA THR A 109 9.53 -5.79 -50.84
C THR A 109 10.92 -5.55 -51.41
N VAL A 110 11.70 -6.58 -51.74
CA VAL A 110 13.02 -6.41 -52.34
C VAL A 110 12.95 -6.76 -53.83
N GLY A 111 12.68 -5.76 -54.67
CA GLY A 111 12.73 -5.92 -56.12
C GLY A 111 14.17 -6.11 -56.61
N ARG A 112 14.42 -7.11 -57.50
CA ARG A 112 15.74 -7.41 -58.10
C ARG A 112 16.87 -7.57 -57.06
N PRO A 113 16.82 -8.59 -56.18
CA PRO A 113 17.84 -8.80 -55.16
C PRO A 113 19.24 -9.05 -55.74
N ASP A 114 19.33 -9.62 -56.95
CA ASP A 114 20.60 -9.93 -57.65
C ASP A 114 21.55 -8.73 -57.77
N ALA A 115 21.01 -7.50 -57.85
CA ALA A 115 21.81 -6.27 -57.94
C ALA A 115 22.68 -6.01 -56.70
N PHE A 116 22.39 -6.68 -55.57
CA PHE A 116 23.15 -6.55 -54.33
C PHE A 116 24.20 -7.64 -54.11
N LEU A 117 24.22 -8.67 -54.95
CA LEU A 117 25.13 -9.80 -54.77
C LEU A 117 26.59 -9.35 -54.70
N GLU A 118 27.08 -8.67 -55.73
CA GLU A 118 28.49 -8.24 -55.78
C GLU A 118 28.84 -7.23 -54.68
N PRO A 119 28.05 -6.17 -54.42
CA PRO A 119 28.32 -5.26 -53.32
C PRO A 119 28.39 -5.96 -51.95
N LEU A 120 27.45 -6.87 -51.64
CA LEU A 120 27.42 -7.57 -50.35
C LEU A 120 28.56 -8.59 -50.22
N MET A 121 28.87 -9.34 -51.28
CA MET A 121 30.04 -10.22 -51.31
C MET A 121 31.33 -9.44 -51.10
N GLY A 122 31.45 -8.24 -51.67
CA GLY A 122 32.58 -7.35 -51.47
C GLY A 122 32.77 -6.90 -50.01
N LEU A 123 31.68 -6.76 -49.24
CA LEU A 123 31.76 -6.39 -47.82
C LEU A 123 32.30 -7.51 -46.92
N LEU A 124 32.30 -8.77 -47.38
CA LEU A 124 32.95 -9.86 -46.65
C LEU A 124 34.48 -9.73 -46.63
N LEU A 125 35.05 -8.90 -47.51
CA LEU A 125 36.47 -8.55 -47.51
C LEU A 125 36.81 -7.47 -46.45
N SER A 126 35.81 -6.82 -45.87
CA SER A 126 35.97 -5.73 -44.89
C SER A 126 36.66 -6.21 -43.62
N GLU A 127 37.47 -5.34 -43.02
CA GLU A 127 38.07 -5.54 -41.70
C GLU A 127 37.08 -5.29 -40.56
N SER A 128 35.97 -4.59 -40.83
CA SER A 128 34.97 -4.26 -39.82
C SER A 128 34.06 -5.46 -39.51
N PRO A 129 34.13 -6.06 -38.31
CA PRO A 129 33.31 -7.23 -37.97
C PRO A 129 31.81 -6.95 -38.07
N ASP A 130 31.36 -5.74 -37.70
CA ASP A 130 29.94 -5.36 -37.80
C ASP A 130 29.45 -5.28 -39.26
N GLU A 131 30.32 -4.90 -40.20
CA GLU A 131 29.95 -4.83 -41.62
C GLU A 131 29.88 -6.21 -42.23
N VAL A 132 30.86 -7.06 -41.92
CA VAL A 132 30.88 -8.47 -42.33
C VAL A 132 29.63 -9.16 -41.81
N ARG A 133 29.29 -8.95 -40.54
CA ARG A 133 28.09 -9.55 -39.92
C ARG A 133 26.82 -9.10 -40.62
N LEU A 134 26.63 -7.79 -40.78
CA LEU A 134 25.46 -7.22 -41.45
C LEU A 134 25.36 -7.62 -42.92
N ALA A 135 26.48 -7.69 -43.64
CA ALA A 135 26.51 -8.13 -45.03
C ALA A 135 26.16 -9.62 -45.15
N SER A 136 26.71 -10.46 -44.26
CA SER A 136 26.41 -11.89 -44.19
C SER A 136 24.92 -12.15 -43.95
N GLU A 137 24.30 -11.41 -43.02
CA GLU A 137 22.87 -11.50 -42.76
C GLU A 137 22.03 -10.93 -43.93
N ALA A 138 22.48 -9.87 -44.58
CA ALA A 138 21.80 -9.28 -45.73
C ALA A 138 21.84 -10.17 -46.98
N LEU A 139 22.91 -10.98 -47.16
CA LEU A 139 23.00 -11.98 -48.24
C LEU A 139 21.87 -13.01 -48.20
N LEU A 140 21.24 -13.21 -47.04
CA LEU A 140 20.08 -14.11 -46.88
C LEU A 140 18.82 -13.63 -47.64
N VAL A 141 18.85 -12.44 -48.27
CA VAL A 141 17.80 -11.97 -49.19
C VAL A 141 17.87 -12.66 -50.57
N LEU A 142 19.03 -13.24 -50.91
CA LEU A 142 19.29 -13.98 -52.14
C LEU A 142 19.00 -15.47 -51.93
N GLU A 143 19.00 -16.24 -53.01
CA GLU A 143 18.90 -17.70 -52.92
C GLU A 143 20.27 -18.34 -52.69
N PHE A 144 20.31 -19.44 -51.94
CA PHE A 144 21.58 -20.14 -51.65
C PHE A 144 22.25 -20.64 -52.94
N GLU A 145 21.45 -21.04 -53.93
CA GLU A 145 21.89 -21.52 -55.22
C GLU A 145 22.69 -20.44 -56.00
N GLN A 146 22.41 -19.16 -55.75
CA GLN A 146 23.11 -18.03 -56.38
C GLN A 146 24.45 -17.72 -55.70
N ILE A 147 24.56 -17.90 -54.38
CA ILE A 147 25.70 -17.40 -53.60
C ILE A 147 26.58 -18.50 -52.99
N GLY A 148 25.97 -19.63 -52.66
CA GLY A 148 26.56 -20.76 -51.95
C GLY A 148 27.83 -21.28 -52.63
N PRO A 149 27.83 -21.56 -53.95
CA PRO A 149 29.03 -22.00 -54.66
C PRO A 149 30.24 -21.08 -54.45
N ARG A 150 30.01 -19.77 -54.44
CA ARG A 150 31.07 -18.78 -54.29
C ARG A 150 31.56 -18.65 -52.85
N LEU A 151 30.66 -18.72 -51.85
CA LEU A 151 31.04 -18.79 -50.44
C LEU A 151 31.86 -20.06 -50.15
N MET A 152 31.43 -21.22 -50.66
CA MET A 152 32.16 -22.48 -50.51
C MET A 152 33.54 -22.43 -51.18
N GLN A 153 33.64 -21.82 -52.36
CA GLN A 153 34.92 -21.61 -53.05
C GLN A 153 35.86 -20.71 -52.21
N TRP A 154 35.37 -19.59 -51.68
CA TRP A 154 36.19 -18.67 -50.88
C TRP A 154 36.63 -19.30 -49.54
N ALA A 155 35.79 -20.11 -48.90
CA ALA A 155 36.15 -20.83 -47.68
C ALA A 155 37.28 -21.85 -47.90
N ARG A 156 37.27 -22.55 -49.05
CA ARG A 156 38.24 -23.59 -49.41
C ARG A 156 39.52 -23.06 -50.07
N SER A 157 39.50 -21.83 -50.58
CA SER A 157 40.64 -21.26 -51.29
C SER A 157 41.79 -20.94 -50.33
N ARG A 158 42.94 -21.58 -50.55
CA ARG A 158 44.18 -21.30 -49.82
C ARG A 158 44.88 -20.02 -50.28
N GLU A 159 44.43 -19.44 -51.38
CA GLU A 159 44.95 -18.15 -51.90
C GLU A 159 44.29 -16.95 -51.22
N MET A 160 43.16 -17.16 -50.52
CA MET A 160 42.47 -16.11 -49.78
C MET A 160 43.13 -15.87 -48.42
N GLU A 161 43.15 -14.61 -47.97
CA GLU A 161 43.58 -14.23 -46.63
C GLU A 161 42.76 -14.96 -45.55
N THR A 162 43.40 -15.49 -44.51
CA THR A 162 42.75 -16.22 -43.41
C THR A 162 41.55 -15.46 -42.84
N ARG A 163 41.67 -14.15 -42.58
CA ARG A 163 40.57 -13.30 -42.09
C ARG A 163 39.33 -13.37 -43.00
N VAL A 164 39.52 -13.31 -44.31
CA VAL A 164 38.41 -13.40 -45.27
C VAL A 164 37.79 -14.79 -45.25
N ARG A 165 38.61 -15.84 -45.14
CA ARG A 165 38.10 -17.21 -44.95
C ARG A 165 37.23 -17.30 -43.69
N LEU A 166 37.66 -16.73 -42.56
CA LEU A 166 36.87 -16.67 -41.32
C LEU A 166 35.54 -15.94 -41.50
N ASN A 167 35.55 -14.79 -42.17
CA ASN A 167 34.33 -14.02 -42.50
C ASN A 167 33.35 -14.85 -43.35
N VAL A 168 33.87 -15.60 -44.32
CA VAL A 168 33.07 -16.46 -45.20
C VAL A 168 32.51 -17.67 -44.46
N LEU A 169 33.25 -18.25 -43.51
CA LEU A 169 32.73 -19.34 -42.65
C LEU A 169 31.52 -18.88 -41.84
N TYR A 170 31.58 -17.67 -41.27
CA TYR A 170 30.43 -17.06 -40.62
C TYR A 170 29.26 -16.87 -41.59
N ALA A 171 29.50 -16.31 -42.78
CA ALA A 171 28.45 -16.15 -43.78
C ALA A 171 27.82 -17.48 -44.20
N LEU A 172 28.63 -18.54 -44.31
CA LEU A 172 28.20 -19.89 -44.69
C LEU A 172 27.37 -20.56 -43.60
N SER A 173 27.68 -20.32 -42.32
CA SER A 173 26.97 -20.93 -41.18
C SER A 173 25.52 -20.44 -41.03
N LEU A 174 25.19 -19.30 -41.64
CA LEU A 174 23.82 -18.78 -41.69
C LEU A 174 22.88 -19.59 -42.61
N TRP A 175 23.43 -20.49 -43.44
CA TRP A 175 22.67 -21.25 -44.42
C TRP A 175 22.44 -22.69 -43.94
N PRO A 176 21.20 -23.07 -43.56
CA PRO A 176 20.86 -24.44 -43.14
C PRO A 176 20.74 -25.38 -44.36
N ARG A 177 21.83 -25.51 -45.11
CA ARG A 177 21.94 -26.26 -46.36
C ARG A 177 22.97 -27.35 -46.22
N LYS A 178 22.73 -28.50 -46.85
CA LYS A 178 23.61 -29.66 -46.74
C LYS A 178 25.01 -29.39 -47.26
N GLU A 179 25.11 -28.57 -48.30
CA GLU A 179 26.37 -28.19 -48.93
C GLU A 179 27.20 -27.27 -48.01
N ALA A 180 26.53 -26.36 -47.31
CA ALA A 180 27.16 -25.45 -46.34
C ALA A 180 27.68 -26.22 -45.11
N ILE A 181 26.84 -27.07 -44.51
CA ILE A 181 27.21 -27.88 -43.35
C ILE A 181 28.33 -28.86 -43.72
N ALA A 182 28.25 -29.50 -44.89
CA ALA A 182 29.30 -30.39 -45.36
C ALA A 182 30.63 -29.67 -45.57
N THR A 183 30.61 -28.47 -46.15
CA THR A 183 31.81 -27.66 -46.31
C THR A 183 32.43 -27.25 -44.98
N LEU A 184 31.62 -26.91 -43.98
CA LEU A 184 32.13 -26.61 -42.63
C LEU A 184 32.77 -27.84 -41.99
N ILE A 185 32.17 -29.03 -42.16
CA ILE A 185 32.74 -30.30 -41.67
C ILE A 185 34.07 -30.60 -42.36
N ASP A 186 34.15 -30.43 -43.70
CA ASP A 186 35.39 -30.63 -44.46
C ASP A 186 36.53 -29.71 -43.95
N LEU A 187 36.20 -28.51 -43.48
CA LEU A 187 37.15 -27.51 -43.02
C LEU A 187 37.57 -27.66 -41.56
N VAL A 188 36.98 -28.60 -40.80
CA VAL A 188 37.42 -28.92 -39.42
C VAL A 188 38.88 -29.40 -39.39
N ASP A 189 39.34 -30.04 -40.45
CA ASP A 189 40.71 -30.55 -40.60
C ASP A 189 41.56 -29.67 -41.55
N ASP A 190 41.21 -28.38 -41.71
CA ASP A 190 42.00 -27.44 -42.53
C ASP A 190 43.42 -27.26 -41.94
N PRO A 191 44.47 -27.18 -42.77
CA PRO A 191 45.84 -26.94 -42.30
C PRO A 191 46.01 -25.59 -41.58
N ASP A 192 45.14 -24.61 -41.85
CA ASP A 192 45.08 -23.38 -41.08
C ASP A 192 44.25 -23.60 -39.79
N SER A 193 44.96 -23.62 -38.66
CA SER A 193 44.35 -23.84 -37.34
C SER A 193 43.23 -22.85 -36.99
N GLN A 194 43.27 -21.61 -37.49
CA GLN A 194 42.22 -20.62 -37.21
C GLN A 194 40.96 -20.94 -38.00
N VAL A 195 41.10 -21.38 -39.25
CA VAL A 195 39.97 -21.81 -40.09
C VAL A 195 39.35 -23.09 -39.53
N ALA A 196 40.18 -24.05 -39.13
CA ALA A 196 39.74 -25.28 -38.48
C ALA A 196 38.98 -25.01 -37.17
N ALA A 197 39.51 -24.13 -36.32
CA ALA A 197 38.83 -23.73 -35.08
C ALA A 197 37.50 -23.02 -35.38
N ARG A 198 37.49 -22.07 -36.31
CA ARG A 198 36.27 -21.36 -36.68
C ARG A 198 35.20 -22.27 -37.27
N ALA A 199 35.58 -23.24 -38.11
CA ALA A 199 34.64 -24.22 -38.64
C ALA A 199 33.99 -25.04 -37.51
N ARG A 200 34.76 -25.47 -36.50
CA ARG A 200 34.22 -26.15 -35.31
C ARG A 200 33.26 -25.26 -34.52
N ASP A 201 33.62 -23.99 -34.31
CA ASP A 201 32.79 -23.03 -33.60
C ASP A 201 31.47 -22.78 -34.33
N GLU A 202 31.50 -22.59 -35.65
CA GLU A 202 30.29 -22.40 -36.46
C GLU A 202 29.41 -23.66 -36.48
N LEU A 203 30.01 -24.85 -36.54
CA LEU A 203 29.27 -26.11 -36.41
C LEU A 203 28.59 -26.25 -35.04
N HIS A 204 29.24 -25.77 -33.99
CA HIS A 204 28.69 -25.75 -32.64
C HIS A 204 27.56 -24.74 -32.48
N GLU A 205 27.81 -23.48 -32.81
CA GLU A 205 26.89 -22.37 -32.60
C GLU A 205 25.67 -22.48 -33.53
N ALA A 206 25.89 -22.56 -34.84
CA ALA A 206 24.80 -22.55 -35.82
C ALA A 206 24.05 -23.88 -35.88
N PHE A 207 24.76 -25.01 -35.81
CA PHE A 207 24.19 -26.34 -36.08
C PHE A 207 24.11 -27.28 -34.87
N GLY A 208 24.67 -26.90 -33.72
CA GLY A 208 24.59 -27.69 -32.48
C GLY A 208 25.48 -28.93 -32.48
N ILE A 209 26.49 -29.00 -33.36
CA ILE A 209 27.44 -30.12 -33.42
C ILE A 209 28.60 -29.81 -32.45
N PRO A 210 28.88 -30.65 -31.43
CA PRO A 210 29.93 -30.36 -30.44
C PRO A 210 31.30 -30.13 -31.07
N ALA A 211 32.06 -29.13 -30.57
CA ALA A 211 33.39 -28.80 -31.08
C ALA A 211 34.41 -29.96 -30.98
N GLY A 212 34.19 -30.92 -30.07
CA GLY A 212 35.00 -32.13 -29.90
C GLY A 212 34.52 -33.36 -30.66
N THR A 213 33.67 -33.19 -31.67
CA THR A 213 33.13 -34.31 -32.48
C THR A 213 34.27 -34.99 -33.26
N ASP A 214 34.33 -36.32 -33.21
CA ASP A 214 35.37 -37.08 -33.91
C ASP A 214 35.06 -37.29 -35.41
N PRO A 215 36.07 -37.62 -36.25
CA PRO A 215 35.87 -37.79 -37.69
C PRO A 215 34.92 -38.92 -38.11
N GLN A 216 34.71 -39.96 -37.29
CA GLN A 216 33.73 -41.01 -37.59
C GLN A 216 32.31 -40.50 -37.35
N THR A 217 32.12 -39.75 -36.26
CA THR A 217 30.85 -39.09 -35.95
C THR A 217 30.49 -38.04 -37.02
N PHE A 218 31.45 -37.26 -37.52
CA PHE A 218 31.22 -36.35 -38.65
C PHE A 218 30.77 -37.07 -39.92
N ARG A 219 31.38 -38.21 -40.27
CA ARG A 219 30.92 -39.04 -41.40
C ARG A 219 29.49 -39.54 -41.23
N GLY A 220 29.14 -40.03 -40.04
CA GLY A 220 27.77 -40.44 -39.72
C GLY A 220 26.76 -39.27 -39.77
N ILE A 221 27.17 -38.06 -39.39
CA ILE A 221 26.36 -36.85 -39.55
C ILE A 221 26.14 -36.55 -41.04
N LEU A 222 27.19 -36.57 -41.86
CA LEU A 222 27.12 -36.32 -43.30
C LEU A 222 26.18 -37.30 -44.01
N GLU A 223 26.29 -38.60 -43.74
CA GLU A 223 25.41 -39.64 -44.32
C GLU A 223 23.94 -39.39 -43.97
N LYS A 224 23.64 -39.11 -42.70
CA LYS A 224 22.29 -38.77 -42.25
C LYS A 224 21.77 -37.49 -42.90
N LEU A 225 22.65 -36.52 -43.15
CA LEU A 225 22.30 -35.23 -43.72
C LEU A 225 22.01 -35.35 -45.23
N GLN A 226 22.74 -36.22 -45.94
CA GLN A 226 22.47 -36.53 -47.35
C GLN A 226 21.07 -37.14 -47.57
N ALA A 227 20.57 -37.92 -46.61
CA ALA A 227 19.25 -38.54 -46.68
C ALA A 227 18.09 -37.58 -46.35
N LYS A 228 18.36 -36.35 -45.89
CA LYS A 228 17.33 -35.39 -45.44
C LYS A 228 16.98 -34.37 -46.51
N SER A 229 15.69 -34.02 -46.59
CA SER A 229 15.23 -32.89 -47.41
C SER A 229 15.52 -31.54 -46.72
N PRO A 230 15.61 -30.42 -47.46
CA PRO A 230 15.86 -29.10 -46.86
C PRO A 230 14.87 -28.71 -45.74
N PRO A 231 13.54 -28.93 -45.87
CA PRO A 231 12.61 -28.65 -44.78
C PRO A 231 12.86 -29.50 -43.53
N GLN A 232 13.32 -30.75 -43.68
CA GLN A 232 13.65 -31.62 -42.55
C GLN A 232 14.90 -31.13 -41.82
N ILE A 233 15.93 -30.69 -42.54
CA ILE A 233 17.15 -30.09 -41.95
C ILE A 233 16.77 -28.86 -41.12
N ILE A 234 15.96 -27.95 -41.67
CA ILE A 234 15.50 -26.75 -40.95
C ILE A 234 14.71 -27.13 -39.70
N ARG A 235 13.81 -28.13 -39.79
CA ARG A 235 13.03 -28.62 -38.64
C ARG A 235 13.93 -29.16 -37.52
N ASP A 236 14.90 -30.00 -37.87
CA ASP A 236 15.82 -30.60 -36.92
C ASP A 236 16.70 -29.53 -36.25
N LEU A 237 17.17 -28.54 -37.02
CA LEU A 237 17.94 -27.42 -36.49
C LEU A 237 17.12 -26.56 -35.52
N MET A 238 15.86 -26.25 -35.86
CA MET A 238 14.97 -25.53 -34.95
C MET A 238 14.71 -26.32 -33.65
N ALA A 239 14.57 -27.65 -33.74
CA ALA A 239 14.41 -28.49 -32.56
C ALA A 239 15.66 -28.43 -31.66
N ALA A 240 16.86 -28.58 -32.24
CA ALA A 240 18.12 -28.50 -31.51
C ALA A 240 18.36 -27.10 -30.87
N GLN A 241 17.96 -26.02 -31.55
CA GLN A 241 18.03 -24.67 -31.00
C GLN A 241 17.06 -24.47 -29.82
N ARG A 242 15.82 -24.99 -29.93
CA ARG A 242 14.83 -24.93 -28.83
C ARG A 242 15.27 -25.72 -27.60
N GLU A 243 15.82 -26.91 -27.82
CA GLU A 243 16.35 -27.73 -26.73
C GLU A 243 17.51 -27.04 -26.01
N ARG A 244 18.46 -26.46 -26.75
CA ARG A 244 19.54 -25.65 -26.17
C ARG A 244 19.02 -24.46 -25.38
N ALA A 245 18.07 -23.70 -25.94
CA ALA A 245 17.45 -22.59 -25.26
C ALA A 245 16.74 -23.03 -23.97
N ALA A 246 16.09 -24.20 -23.98
CA ALA A 246 15.46 -24.78 -22.79
C ALA A 246 16.48 -25.18 -21.72
N VAL A 247 17.58 -25.84 -22.11
CA VAL A 247 18.68 -26.22 -21.20
C VAL A 247 19.33 -24.98 -20.58
N GLN A 248 19.59 -23.93 -21.36
CA GLN A 248 20.16 -22.67 -20.85
C GLN A 248 19.17 -21.95 -19.93
N SER A 249 17.90 -21.88 -20.29
CA SER A 249 16.86 -21.27 -19.45
C SER A 249 16.72 -22.00 -18.11
N GLU A 250 16.77 -23.32 -18.13
CA GLU A 250 16.72 -24.14 -16.92
C GLU A 250 17.99 -23.97 -16.07
N ARG A 251 19.18 -23.89 -16.69
CA ARG A 251 20.42 -23.56 -15.98
C ARG A 251 20.33 -22.18 -15.32
N MET A 252 19.84 -21.16 -16.03
CA MET A 252 19.66 -19.82 -15.47
C MET A 252 18.66 -19.81 -14.31
N ARG A 253 17.57 -20.57 -14.42
CA ARG A 253 16.61 -20.75 -13.32
C ARG A 253 17.25 -21.41 -12.11
N ARG A 254 18.04 -22.47 -12.31
CA ARG A 254 18.75 -23.17 -11.22
C ARG A 254 19.74 -22.25 -10.52
N LEU A 255 20.55 -21.52 -11.27
CA LEU A 255 21.50 -20.55 -10.72
C LEU A 255 20.79 -19.42 -9.96
N ALA A 256 19.67 -18.92 -10.47
CA ALA A 256 18.86 -17.93 -9.77
C ALA A 256 18.29 -18.48 -8.45
N ALA A 257 17.75 -19.70 -8.47
CA ALA A 257 17.22 -20.36 -7.27
C ALA A 257 18.32 -20.62 -6.23
N GLU A 258 19.51 -21.04 -6.68
CA GLU A 258 20.65 -21.24 -5.79
C GLU A 258 21.13 -19.92 -5.18
N ARG A 259 21.23 -18.86 -5.98
CA ARG A 259 21.54 -17.50 -5.50
C ARG A 259 20.51 -17.05 -4.45
N ASP A 260 19.23 -17.26 -4.69
CA ASP A 260 18.16 -16.83 -3.79
C ASP A 260 18.16 -17.65 -2.49
N LEU A 261 18.49 -18.95 -2.57
CA LEU A 261 18.71 -19.79 -1.39
C LEU A 261 19.88 -19.27 -0.53
N TRP A 262 21.02 -18.97 -1.16
CA TRP A 262 22.19 -18.44 -0.44
C TRP A 262 21.93 -17.06 0.15
N ARG A 263 21.22 -16.19 -0.57
CA ARG A 263 20.75 -14.89 -0.06
C ARG A 263 19.87 -15.09 1.18
N GLY A 264 18.90 -16.00 1.12
CA GLY A 264 18.04 -16.31 2.27
C GLY A 264 18.82 -16.82 3.48
N LYS A 265 19.75 -17.76 3.27
CA LYS A 265 20.64 -18.27 4.34
C LYS A 265 21.50 -17.18 4.96
N TYR A 266 22.03 -16.28 4.13
CA TYR A 266 22.84 -15.14 4.57
C TYR A 266 22.03 -14.17 5.44
N LEU A 267 20.85 -13.71 4.97
CA LEU A 267 20.00 -12.79 5.73
C LEU A 267 19.48 -13.42 7.03
N ALA A 268 19.13 -14.71 7.03
CA ALA A 268 18.78 -15.43 8.26
C ALA A 268 19.97 -15.61 9.22
N GLY A 269 21.20 -15.60 8.69
CA GLY A 269 22.42 -15.46 9.49
C GLY A 269 22.46 -14.12 10.21
N LEU A 270 22.28 -13.02 9.46
CA LEU A 270 22.23 -11.67 10.01
C LEU A 270 21.15 -11.51 11.09
N ASP A 271 19.95 -12.08 10.90
CA ASP A 271 18.90 -12.05 11.92
C ASP A 271 19.33 -12.69 13.24
N ARG A 272 20.01 -13.85 13.17
CA ARG A 272 20.50 -14.55 14.37
C ARG A 272 21.60 -13.78 15.07
N ASP A 273 22.49 -13.16 14.32
CA ASP A 273 23.56 -12.34 14.88
C ASP A 273 22.98 -11.08 15.53
N TYR A 274 22.09 -10.38 14.84
CA TYR A 274 21.40 -9.19 15.34
C TYR A 274 20.63 -9.45 16.64
N ALA A 275 19.93 -10.59 16.73
CA ALA A 275 19.14 -10.96 17.91
C ALA A 275 20.00 -11.16 19.17
N ARG A 276 21.27 -11.54 19.02
CA ARG A 276 22.20 -11.81 20.13
C ARG A 276 22.94 -10.57 20.63
N LEU A 277 22.90 -9.48 19.88
CA LEU A 277 23.59 -8.23 20.22
C LEU A 277 22.80 -7.39 21.23
N ASP A 278 23.53 -6.60 22.01
CA ASP A 278 22.99 -5.50 22.82
C ASP A 278 22.62 -4.30 21.94
N GLU A 279 22.03 -3.24 22.51
CA GLU A 279 21.56 -2.10 21.72
C GLU A 279 22.68 -1.38 20.95
N ALA A 280 23.87 -1.26 21.57
CA ALA A 280 25.05 -0.65 20.94
C ALA A 280 25.59 -1.52 19.79
N GLY A 281 25.67 -2.84 19.99
CA GLY A 281 26.04 -3.79 18.95
C GLY A 281 25.04 -3.79 17.79
N LYS A 282 23.74 -3.75 18.09
CA LYS A 282 22.68 -3.62 17.08
C LYS A 282 22.84 -2.35 16.26
N ALA A 283 23.06 -1.19 16.89
CA ALA A 283 23.30 0.06 16.18
C ALA A 283 24.50 -0.03 15.23
N LYS A 284 25.62 -0.56 15.71
CA LYS A 284 26.84 -0.73 14.90
C LYS A 284 26.61 -1.64 13.70
N MET A 285 25.90 -2.76 13.90
CA MET A 285 25.57 -3.69 12.82
C MET A 285 24.67 -3.03 11.77
N LEU A 286 23.68 -2.22 12.18
CA LEU A 286 22.81 -1.51 11.25
C LEU A 286 23.56 -0.44 10.44
N ILE A 287 24.47 0.29 11.08
CA ILE A 287 25.34 1.27 10.39
C ILE A 287 26.16 0.58 9.29
N GLU A 288 26.80 -0.55 9.63
CA GLU A 288 27.60 -1.31 8.66
C GLU A 288 26.76 -1.82 7.48
N ARG A 289 25.59 -2.41 7.75
CA ARG A 289 24.75 -3.01 6.70
C ARG A 289 24.03 -1.96 5.85
N LEU A 290 23.69 -0.81 6.41
CA LEU A 290 23.07 0.29 5.67
C LEU A 290 24.09 1.04 4.79
N GLY A 291 25.37 1.04 5.18
CA GLY A 291 26.49 1.55 4.37
C GLY A 291 27.05 0.56 3.35
N SER A 292 26.49 -0.65 3.25
CA SER A 292 26.93 -1.71 2.33
C SER A 292 26.68 -1.34 0.86
N GLU A 293 27.46 -1.88 -0.07
CA GLU A 293 27.20 -1.76 -1.52
C GLU A 293 25.98 -2.61 -1.96
N TRP A 294 25.55 -3.56 -1.12
CA TRP A 294 24.54 -4.57 -1.48
C TRP A 294 23.14 -4.15 -1.03
N SER A 295 22.22 -3.94 -1.98
CA SER A 295 20.83 -3.56 -1.68
C SER A 295 20.12 -4.51 -0.71
N ALA A 296 20.44 -5.81 -0.76
CA ALA A 296 19.85 -6.80 0.14
C ALA A 296 20.22 -6.56 1.62
N GLU A 297 21.45 -6.11 1.90
CA GLU A 297 21.88 -5.75 3.26
C GLU A 297 21.22 -4.47 3.72
N LYS A 298 21.11 -3.46 2.83
CA LYS A 298 20.40 -2.21 3.13
C LYS A 298 18.93 -2.44 3.45
N LEU A 299 18.23 -3.23 2.64
CA LEU A 299 16.82 -3.57 2.85
C LEU A 299 16.60 -4.30 4.17
N TRP A 300 17.47 -5.27 4.48
CA TRP A 300 17.45 -5.95 5.77
C TRP A 300 17.69 -4.97 6.93
N ALA A 301 18.67 -4.06 6.80
CA ALA A 301 18.94 -3.06 7.83
C ALA A 301 17.75 -2.10 8.03
N LEU A 302 17.11 -1.63 6.96
CA LEU A 302 15.92 -0.77 7.02
C LEU A 302 14.74 -1.45 7.73
N ASP A 303 14.50 -2.75 7.47
CA ASP A 303 13.53 -3.55 8.21
C ASP A 303 13.82 -3.52 9.72
N LYS A 304 15.08 -3.74 10.12
CA LYS A 304 15.46 -3.70 11.55
C LYS A 304 15.43 -2.31 12.16
N VAL A 305 15.78 -1.27 11.40
CA VAL A 305 15.68 0.13 11.83
C VAL A 305 14.23 0.48 12.13
N SER A 306 13.26 -0.01 11.35
CA SER A 306 11.83 0.24 11.59
C SER A 306 11.41 -0.14 13.02
N ALA A 307 11.88 -1.29 13.49
CA ALA A 307 11.62 -1.86 14.82
C ALA A 307 12.67 -1.48 15.89
N TYR A 308 13.63 -0.61 15.57
CA TYR A 308 14.69 -0.25 16.51
C TYR A 308 14.12 0.49 17.74
N PRO A 309 14.35 -0.01 18.97
CA PRO A 309 13.87 0.61 20.19
C PRO A 309 14.70 1.86 20.54
N GLY A 310 14.07 2.83 21.20
CA GLY A 310 14.78 4.02 21.68
C GLY A 310 15.15 5.04 20.59
N SER A 311 16.11 5.91 20.91
CA SER A 311 16.58 6.95 20.00
C SER A 311 17.58 6.38 18.98
N VAL A 312 17.38 6.69 17.71
CA VAL A 312 18.30 6.27 16.64
C VAL A 312 19.61 7.03 16.80
N PRO A 313 20.77 6.35 16.90
CA PRO A 313 22.08 7.01 17.00
C PRO A 313 22.36 7.91 15.78
N GLN A 314 23.12 8.98 15.99
CA GLN A 314 23.33 10.02 14.97
C GLN A 314 23.90 9.49 13.66
N GLU A 315 24.86 8.57 13.72
CA GLU A 315 25.47 7.98 12.52
C GLU A 315 24.47 7.12 11.73
N LEU A 316 23.66 6.32 12.44
CA LEU A 316 22.58 5.55 11.83
C LEU A 316 21.51 6.46 11.22
N ARG A 317 21.20 7.59 11.89
CA ARG A 317 20.29 8.61 11.36
C ARG A 317 20.78 9.18 10.04
N VAL A 318 22.06 9.52 9.92
CA VAL A 318 22.65 10.07 8.69
C VAL A 318 22.50 9.08 7.52
N LEU A 319 22.83 7.81 7.75
CA LEU A 319 22.70 6.77 6.72
C LEU A 319 21.25 6.53 6.32
N LEU A 320 20.32 6.48 7.28
CA LEU A 320 18.89 6.30 7.01
C LEU A 320 18.32 7.43 6.14
N LEU A 321 18.68 8.68 6.43
CA LEU A 321 18.27 9.82 5.62
C LEU A 321 18.86 9.75 4.21
N ALA A 322 20.12 9.31 4.07
CA ALA A 322 20.76 9.15 2.76
C ALA A 322 20.12 8.04 1.91
N SER A 323 19.57 6.97 2.53
CA SER A 323 18.91 5.86 1.83
C SER A 323 17.68 6.28 1.02
N VAL A 324 17.09 7.45 1.32
CA VAL A 324 15.98 8.02 0.53
C VAL A 324 16.41 8.32 -0.91
N ALA A 325 17.70 8.62 -1.14
CA ALA A 325 18.26 8.94 -2.45
C ALA A 325 19.13 7.80 -3.01
N ASP A 326 18.96 6.57 -2.52
CA ASP A 326 19.73 5.41 -2.98
C ASP A 326 19.51 5.13 -4.48
N SER A 327 20.51 4.59 -5.18
CA SER A 327 20.36 4.16 -6.57
C SER A 327 19.30 3.05 -6.75
N ASP A 328 19.14 2.19 -5.75
CA ASP A 328 18.20 1.09 -5.76
C ASP A 328 16.78 1.56 -5.37
N ARG A 329 15.82 1.29 -6.26
CA ARG A 329 14.41 1.66 -6.10
C ARG A 329 13.79 1.12 -4.81
N ASP A 330 14.04 -0.14 -4.49
CA ASP A 330 13.39 -0.79 -3.34
C ASP A 330 13.98 -0.27 -2.03
N VAL A 331 15.26 0.10 -2.02
CA VAL A 331 15.90 0.78 -0.87
C VAL A 331 15.25 2.14 -0.63
N ARG A 332 15.04 2.96 -1.68
CA ARG A 332 14.35 4.25 -1.54
C ARG A 332 12.93 4.08 -0.99
N LEU A 333 12.18 3.11 -1.52
CA LEU A 333 10.82 2.78 -1.07
C LEU A 333 10.80 2.39 0.42
N ALA A 334 11.70 1.50 0.83
CA ALA A 334 11.81 1.04 2.21
C ALA A 334 12.22 2.19 3.15
N ALA A 335 13.18 3.02 2.74
CA ALA A 335 13.63 4.17 3.53
C ALA A 335 12.49 5.18 3.76
N ALA A 336 11.70 5.48 2.73
CA ALA A 336 10.53 6.35 2.86
C ALA A 336 9.51 5.82 3.88
N LYS A 337 9.19 4.52 3.80
CA LYS A 337 8.26 3.85 4.74
C LYS A 337 8.78 3.88 6.18
N VAL A 338 10.08 3.65 6.40
CA VAL A 338 10.69 3.72 7.74
C VAL A 338 10.62 5.15 8.28
N LEU A 339 10.90 6.16 7.46
CA LEU A 339 10.90 7.56 7.87
C LEU A 339 9.52 8.12 8.16
N ALA A 340 8.46 7.64 7.49
CA ALA A 340 7.08 7.98 7.82
C ALA A 340 6.73 7.64 9.29
N GLY A 341 7.27 6.54 9.82
CA GLY A 341 7.12 6.14 11.23
C GLY A 341 8.14 6.75 12.19
N LYS A 342 9.11 7.53 11.70
CA LYS A 342 10.22 8.10 12.49
C LYS A 342 10.42 9.59 12.22
N SER A 343 9.32 10.36 12.15
CA SER A 343 9.32 11.81 11.93
C SER A 343 10.21 12.60 12.90
N ALA A 344 10.45 12.09 14.12
CA ALA A 344 11.36 12.69 15.10
C ALA A 344 12.83 12.77 14.62
N LEU A 345 13.20 12.06 13.56
CA LEU A 345 14.52 12.13 12.94
C LEU A 345 14.71 13.34 12.02
N ASP A 346 13.68 14.17 11.88
CA ASP A 346 13.65 15.35 11.03
C ASP A 346 13.96 15.04 9.55
N PRO A 347 13.17 14.19 8.87
CA PRO A 347 13.46 13.79 7.50
C PRO A 347 12.88 14.73 6.43
N ALA A 348 12.06 15.71 6.82
CA ALA A 348 11.18 16.46 5.91
C ALA A 348 11.92 17.08 4.71
N GLN A 349 13.03 17.77 4.96
CA GLN A 349 13.80 18.45 3.91
C GLN A 349 14.49 17.47 2.93
N VAL A 350 14.92 16.30 3.41
CA VAL A 350 15.58 15.29 2.56
C VAL A 350 14.53 14.58 1.71
N LEU A 351 13.43 14.17 2.32
CA LEU A 351 12.31 13.54 1.63
C LEU A 351 11.71 14.48 0.56
N LEU A 352 11.50 15.75 0.88
CA LEU A 352 10.94 16.70 -0.08
C LEU A 352 11.85 16.90 -1.30
N ARG A 353 13.17 17.02 -1.08
CA ARG A 353 14.14 17.12 -2.19
C ARG A 353 14.12 15.88 -3.08
N GLN A 354 14.07 14.69 -2.50
CA GLN A 354 14.00 13.47 -3.29
C GLN A 354 12.68 13.38 -4.05
N LEU A 355 11.56 13.76 -3.43
CA LEU A 355 10.24 13.73 -4.07
C LEU A 355 10.20 14.55 -5.37
N GLU A 356 10.90 15.69 -5.41
CA GLU A 356 10.94 16.55 -6.59
C GLU A 356 11.74 15.97 -7.76
N MET A 357 12.59 14.98 -7.51
CA MET A 357 13.42 14.31 -8.52
C MET A 357 12.98 12.86 -8.79
N GLU A 358 12.10 12.28 -7.97
CA GLU A 358 11.72 10.88 -8.06
C GLU A 358 10.87 10.59 -9.30
N THR A 359 11.29 9.60 -10.07
CA THR A 359 10.60 9.16 -11.28
C THR A 359 9.71 7.94 -11.06
N ASP A 360 10.01 7.11 -10.05
CA ASP A 360 9.18 5.95 -9.72
C ASP A 360 7.94 6.40 -8.93
N ARG A 361 6.76 6.09 -9.47
CA ARG A 361 5.48 6.53 -8.90
C ARG A 361 5.20 5.97 -7.50
N GLU A 362 5.56 4.71 -7.25
CA GLU A 362 5.31 4.08 -5.96
C GLU A 362 6.23 4.68 -4.90
N VAL A 363 7.52 4.87 -5.25
CA VAL A 363 8.49 5.54 -4.38
C VAL A 363 8.06 6.98 -4.10
N ALA A 364 7.68 7.75 -5.13
CA ALA A 364 7.22 9.13 -4.97
C ALA A 364 6.01 9.24 -4.03
N THR A 365 5.06 8.31 -4.14
CA THR A 365 3.87 8.29 -3.27
C THR A 365 4.27 8.01 -1.82
N ALA A 366 5.16 7.04 -1.58
CA ALA A 366 5.65 6.72 -0.24
C ALA A 366 6.47 7.86 0.39
N ILE A 367 7.30 8.54 -0.41
CA ILE A 367 8.05 9.71 0.03
C ILE A 367 7.07 10.85 0.37
N PHE A 368 6.05 11.08 -0.46
CA PHE A 368 5.05 12.12 -0.20
C PHE A 368 4.29 11.90 1.11
N ASP A 369 3.89 10.65 1.40
CA ASP A 369 3.31 10.29 2.70
C ASP A 369 4.26 10.60 3.86
N ALA A 370 5.53 10.18 3.73
CA ALA A 370 6.55 10.42 4.75
C ALA A 370 6.83 11.92 4.97
N VAL A 371 6.83 12.76 3.92
CA VAL A 371 6.91 14.23 4.06
C VAL A 371 5.70 14.76 4.83
N GLY A 372 4.50 14.27 4.50
CA GLY A 372 3.27 14.63 5.20
C GLY A 372 3.32 14.34 6.70
N GLU A 373 3.80 13.16 7.08
CA GLU A 373 4.00 12.76 8.49
C GLU A 373 5.09 13.58 9.19
N ALA A 374 6.19 13.86 8.48
CA ALA A 374 7.28 14.67 9.03
C ALA A 374 6.82 16.11 9.30
N CYS A 375 6.09 16.71 8.36
CA CYS A 375 5.45 18.01 8.53
C CYS A 375 4.41 17.98 9.66
N PHE A 376 3.54 16.97 9.70
CA PHE A 376 2.53 16.86 10.76
C PHE A 376 3.17 16.84 12.14
N PHE A 377 4.21 16.01 12.33
CA PHE A 377 4.95 15.93 13.58
C PHE A 377 5.62 17.26 13.95
N ALA A 378 6.27 17.95 13.02
CA ALA A 378 6.99 19.19 13.29
C ALA A 378 6.07 20.37 13.62
N PHE A 379 4.91 20.46 12.96
CA PHE A 379 3.94 21.55 13.15
C PHE A 379 2.87 21.24 14.21
N SER A 380 2.94 20.08 14.86
CA SER A 380 2.05 19.72 15.97
C SER A 380 2.42 20.46 17.27
N PRO A 381 1.44 20.78 18.15
CA PRO A 381 1.72 21.43 19.43
C PRO A 381 2.71 20.65 20.29
N GLY A 382 3.74 21.32 20.81
CA GLY A 382 4.75 20.72 21.68
C GLY A 382 5.87 19.95 20.97
N SER A 383 5.93 20.00 19.63
CA SER A 383 6.99 19.34 18.88
C SER A 383 8.38 19.93 19.18
N PRO A 384 9.42 19.10 19.36
CA PRO A 384 10.80 19.57 19.53
C PRO A 384 11.46 19.98 18.20
N ILE A 385 10.87 19.62 17.05
CA ILE A 385 11.41 19.91 15.72
C ILE A 385 10.84 21.23 15.20
N LYS A 386 11.71 22.11 14.70
CA LYS A 386 11.33 23.36 14.05
C LYS A 386 11.66 23.30 12.57
N LEU A 387 10.64 23.16 11.74
CA LEU A 387 10.77 23.21 10.28
C LEU A 387 10.52 24.61 9.74
N ASP A 388 11.16 24.91 8.61
CA ASP A 388 10.84 26.08 7.80
C ASP A 388 9.38 25.97 7.29
N PRO A 389 8.51 26.98 7.51
CA PRO A 389 7.15 27.00 6.95
C PRO A 389 7.08 26.72 5.45
N ALA A 390 8.10 27.09 4.67
CA ALA A 390 8.15 26.85 3.23
C ALA A 390 8.07 25.35 2.87
N ILE A 391 8.60 24.46 3.73
CA ILE A 391 8.51 23.00 3.52
C ILE A 391 7.05 22.55 3.60
N ARG A 392 6.30 23.04 4.59
CA ARG A 392 4.88 22.74 4.75
C ARG A 392 4.07 23.30 3.59
N ASP A 393 4.32 24.55 3.20
CA ASP A 393 3.59 25.20 2.12
C ASP A 393 3.80 24.45 0.81
N ARG A 394 5.05 24.03 0.52
CA ARG A 394 5.36 23.19 -0.63
C ARG A 394 4.69 21.82 -0.57
N THR A 395 4.63 21.20 0.61
CA THR A 395 3.95 19.91 0.82
C THR A 395 2.44 20.04 0.55
N LEU A 396 1.82 21.13 0.98
CA LEU A 396 0.40 21.42 0.73
C LEU A 396 0.12 21.70 -0.76
N GLU A 397 1.01 22.39 -1.47
CA GLU A 397 0.91 22.53 -2.94
C GLU A 397 0.96 21.18 -3.65
N LEU A 398 1.89 20.30 -3.26
CA LEU A 398 1.98 18.95 -3.80
C LEU A 398 0.71 18.13 -3.49
N ALA A 399 0.15 18.26 -2.29
CA ALA A 399 -1.12 17.63 -1.95
C ALA A 399 -2.26 18.08 -2.88
N GLY A 400 -2.28 19.36 -3.25
CA GLY A 400 -3.23 19.88 -4.25
C GLY A 400 -3.03 19.26 -5.64
N LYS A 401 -1.79 19.01 -6.07
CA LYS A 401 -1.50 18.28 -7.32
C LYS A 401 -1.96 16.82 -7.25
N TYR A 402 -1.76 16.17 -6.10
CA TYR A 402 -2.22 14.80 -5.87
C TYR A 402 -3.75 14.68 -5.93
N LEU A 403 -4.49 15.68 -5.40
CA LEU A 403 -5.95 15.75 -5.54
C LEU A 403 -6.43 15.95 -6.99
N ALA A 404 -5.60 16.51 -7.86
CA ALA A 404 -5.91 16.72 -9.27
C ALA A 404 -5.44 15.55 -10.17
N ALA A 405 -4.85 14.51 -9.60
CA ALA A 405 -4.38 13.35 -10.36
C ALA A 405 -5.56 12.46 -10.82
N GLU A 406 -5.39 11.79 -11.96
CA GLU A 406 -6.39 10.82 -12.47
C GLU A 406 -6.46 9.54 -11.62
N ASP A 407 -5.40 9.21 -10.88
CA ASP A 407 -5.33 8.02 -10.06
C ASP A 407 -5.94 8.26 -8.68
N GLY A 408 -7.03 7.55 -8.39
CA GLY A 408 -7.73 7.64 -7.12
C GLY A 408 -6.87 7.38 -5.88
N ARG A 409 -5.81 6.56 -5.98
CA ARG A 409 -4.88 6.36 -4.85
C ARG A 409 -4.10 7.62 -4.52
N MET A 410 -3.67 8.36 -5.55
CA MET A 410 -3.00 9.64 -5.36
C MET A 410 -3.96 10.69 -4.79
N VAL A 411 -5.21 10.71 -5.25
CA VAL A 411 -6.25 11.59 -4.69
C VAL A 411 -6.47 11.29 -3.20
N ALA A 412 -6.60 10.02 -2.83
CA ALA A 412 -6.74 9.62 -1.43
C ALA A 412 -5.52 10.03 -0.59
N GLN A 413 -4.30 9.88 -1.11
CA GLN A 413 -3.07 10.29 -0.44
C GLN A 413 -2.97 11.82 -0.28
N GLY A 414 -3.35 12.59 -1.31
CA GLY A 414 -3.42 14.05 -1.23
C GLY A 414 -4.42 14.51 -0.16
N ALA A 415 -5.58 13.86 -0.09
CA ALA A 415 -6.58 14.12 0.94
C ALA A 415 -6.06 13.79 2.35
N ASP A 416 -5.31 12.70 2.49
CA ASP A 416 -4.71 12.27 3.75
C ASP A 416 -3.67 13.28 4.28
N VAL A 417 -2.79 13.78 3.40
CA VAL A 417 -1.82 14.82 3.76
C VAL A 417 -2.52 16.13 4.12
N LEU A 418 -3.55 16.55 3.37
CA LEU A 418 -4.32 17.74 3.71
C LEU A 418 -5.03 17.62 5.06
N ARG A 419 -5.66 16.48 5.38
CA ARG A 419 -6.32 16.34 6.69
C ARG A 419 -5.34 16.44 7.87
N LYS A 420 -4.08 16.05 7.66
CA LYS A 420 -3.02 16.14 8.68
C LYS A 420 -2.56 17.58 8.86
N LEU A 421 -2.30 18.29 7.77
CA LEU A 421 -1.61 19.58 7.78
C LEU A 421 -2.55 20.79 7.86
N VAL A 422 -3.73 20.73 7.24
CA VAL A 422 -4.69 21.84 7.26
C VAL A 422 -5.28 21.98 8.66
N GLY A 423 -5.27 23.19 9.21
CA GLY A 423 -5.74 23.47 10.57
C GLY A 423 -4.68 23.33 11.66
N LEU A 424 -3.42 23.00 11.32
CA LEU A 424 -2.29 23.21 12.22
C LEU A 424 -1.96 24.71 12.37
N ASP A 425 -1.16 25.05 13.38
CA ASP A 425 -0.78 26.43 13.64
C ASP A 425 0.13 27.03 12.55
N GLY A 426 -0.03 28.34 12.30
CA GLY A 426 0.79 29.09 11.34
C GLY A 426 0.31 29.11 9.89
N LEU A 427 -0.86 28.56 9.56
CA LEU A 427 -1.54 28.83 8.27
C LEU A 427 -2.49 30.03 8.42
N THR A 428 -2.66 30.82 7.36
CA THR A 428 -3.65 31.90 7.30
C THR A 428 -5.05 31.34 7.02
N ASP A 429 -6.08 32.11 7.36
CA ASP A 429 -7.48 31.70 7.15
C ASP A 429 -7.79 31.52 5.66
N GLU A 430 -7.19 32.34 4.77
CA GLU A 430 -7.34 32.20 3.32
C GLU A 430 -6.72 30.90 2.80
N ALA A 431 -5.57 30.51 3.35
CA ALA A 431 -4.93 29.25 2.98
C ALA A 431 -5.76 28.04 3.45
N VAL A 432 -6.32 28.11 4.66
CA VAL A 432 -7.22 27.08 5.20
C VAL A 432 -8.47 26.95 4.33
N GLU A 433 -9.13 28.06 4.01
CA GLU A 433 -10.32 28.07 3.16
C GLU A 433 -10.02 27.52 1.76
N ARG A 434 -8.89 27.91 1.16
CA ARG A 434 -8.45 27.43 -0.16
C ARG A 434 -8.35 25.90 -0.20
N TYR A 435 -7.67 25.28 0.77
CA TYR A 435 -7.49 23.82 0.78
C TYR A 435 -8.77 23.07 1.17
N ALA A 436 -9.59 23.63 2.07
CA ALA A 436 -10.90 23.09 2.37
C ALA A 436 -11.79 23.07 1.10
N ARG A 437 -11.81 24.17 0.35
CA ARG A 437 -12.54 24.28 -0.91
C ARG A 437 -12.03 23.29 -1.96
N LEU A 438 -10.72 23.07 -2.02
CA LEU A 438 -10.13 22.08 -2.92
C LEU A 438 -10.65 20.67 -2.63
N LEU A 439 -10.68 20.23 -1.36
CA LEU A 439 -11.25 18.94 -0.96
C LEU A 439 -12.74 18.81 -1.34
N ALA A 440 -13.54 19.84 -1.07
CA ALA A 440 -14.97 19.87 -1.38
C ALA A 440 -15.23 19.77 -2.89
N ASN A 441 -14.46 20.49 -3.70
CA ASN A 441 -14.57 20.46 -5.16
C ASN A 441 -14.15 19.09 -5.71
N THR A 442 -13.04 18.53 -5.24
CA THR A 442 -12.59 17.19 -5.67
C THR A 442 -13.61 16.11 -5.32
N TYR A 443 -14.26 16.19 -4.15
CA TYR A 443 -15.35 15.27 -3.78
C TYR A 443 -16.53 15.37 -4.74
N THR A 444 -16.90 16.59 -5.13
CA THR A 444 -17.99 16.84 -6.07
C THR A 444 -17.68 16.26 -7.45
N THR A 445 -16.47 16.46 -7.97
CA THR A 445 -16.02 15.85 -9.23
C THR A 445 -15.97 14.32 -9.14
N ALA A 446 -15.47 13.76 -8.03
CA ALA A 446 -15.42 12.32 -7.82
C ALA A 446 -16.82 11.68 -7.85
N LYS A 447 -17.86 12.40 -7.42
CA LYS A 447 -19.27 11.98 -7.52
C LYS A 447 -19.71 11.74 -8.96
N GLU A 448 -19.25 12.57 -9.90
CA GLU A 448 -19.56 12.43 -11.34
C GLU A 448 -18.88 11.19 -11.94
N THR A 449 -17.65 10.90 -11.51
CA THR A 449 -16.87 9.74 -11.97
C THR A 449 -17.25 8.41 -11.30
N LYS A 450 -18.10 8.43 -10.27
CA LYS A 450 -18.55 7.27 -9.48
C LYS A 450 -17.44 6.47 -8.78
N ASP A 451 -16.29 7.06 -8.48
CA ASP A 451 -15.26 6.42 -7.65
C ASP A 451 -15.63 6.50 -6.16
N GLU A 452 -16.31 5.48 -5.65
CA GLU A 452 -16.76 5.41 -4.26
C GLU A 452 -15.59 5.43 -3.26
N THR A 453 -14.47 4.78 -3.59
CA THR A 453 -13.32 4.66 -2.67
C THR A 453 -12.69 6.02 -2.43
N VAL A 454 -12.49 6.78 -3.51
CA VAL A 454 -11.98 8.15 -3.45
C VAL A 454 -12.96 9.07 -2.72
N ARG A 455 -14.26 8.96 -3.00
CA ARG A 455 -15.29 9.74 -2.31
C ARG A 455 -15.30 9.50 -0.80
N VAL A 456 -15.15 8.24 -0.35
CA VAL A 456 -15.04 7.90 1.07
C VAL A 456 -13.77 8.50 1.68
N ALA A 457 -12.62 8.41 1.01
CA ALA A 457 -11.36 8.98 1.51
C ALA A 457 -11.47 10.51 1.68
N LEU A 458 -12.04 11.20 0.70
CA LEU A 458 -12.26 12.66 0.74
C LEU A 458 -13.23 13.06 1.86
N LEU A 459 -14.36 12.36 2.00
CA LEU A 459 -15.31 12.62 3.10
C LEU A 459 -14.69 12.40 4.47
N ASN A 460 -13.88 11.35 4.65
CA ASN A 460 -13.17 11.11 5.90
C ASN A 460 -12.13 12.20 6.20
N ALA A 461 -11.41 12.68 5.18
CA ALA A 461 -10.50 13.81 5.31
C ALA A 461 -11.24 15.08 5.76
N MET A 462 -12.37 15.41 5.11
CA MET A 462 -13.23 16.54 5.49
C MET A 462 -13.79 16.38 6.91
N ALA A 463 -14.26 15.19 7.28
CA ALA A 463 -14.79 14.91 8.61
C ALA A 463 -13.72 15.06 9.71
N SER A 464 -12.48 14.64 9.44
CA SER A 464 -11.35 14.84 10.34
C SER A 464 -10.97 16.32 10.50
N LEU A 465 -11.12 17.12 9.44
CA LEU A 465 -10.83 18.56 9.48
C LEU A 465 -11.92 19.35 10.20
N ALA A 466 -13.18 18.90 10.15
CA ALA A 466 -14.30 19.55 10.81
C ALA A 466 -14.13 19.70 12.34
N ASP A 467 -13.38 18.78 12.97
CA ASP A 467 -13.10 18.83 14.41
C ASP A 467 -12.03 19.87 14.78
N ARG A 468 -11.34 20.47 13.79
CA ARG A 468 -10.25 21.41 14.02
C ARG A 468 -10.79 22.84 14.14
N PRO A 469 -10.55 23.55 15.26
CA PRO A 469 -11.10 24.90 15.47
C PRO A 469 -10.79 25.90 14.34
N LYS A 470 -9.57 25.89 13.80
CA LYS A 470 -9.17 26.78 12.70
C LYS A 470 -9.90 26.54 11.39
N VAL A 471 -10.47 25.35 11.21
CA VAL A 471 -11.15 24.97 9.96
C VAL A 471 -12.67 25.08 10.10
N GLN A 472 -13.21 25.22 11.32
CA GLN A 472 -14.65 25.16 11.59
C GLN A 472 -15.48 26.11 10.71
N ALA A 473 -15.10 27.38 10.57
CA ALA A 473 -15.85 28.35 9.75
C ALA A 473 -15.93 27.94 8.26
N ALA A 474 -14.79 27.52 7.70
CA ALA A 474 -14.72 27.03 6.32
C ALA A 474 -15.47 25.68 6.16
N ALA A 475 -15.33 24.78 7.13
CA ALA A 475 -15.97 23.47 7.13
C ALA A 475 -17.49 23.56 7.26
N ASP A 476 -18.00 24.50 8.07
CA ASP A 476 -19.44 24.76 8.20
C ASP A 476 -20.04 25.22 6.87
N THR A 477 -19.33 26.09 6.15
CA THR A 477 -19.78 26.62 4.85
C THR A 477 -19.64 25.59 3.73
N LEU A 478 -18.51 24.87 3.68
CA LEU A 478 -18.12 24.05 2.52
C LEU A 478 -18.43 22.56 2.68
N PHE A 479 -18.32 22.01 3.88
CA PHE A 479 -18.47 20.56 4.12
C PHE A 479 -19.85 20.17 4.60
N ARG A 480 -20.52 20.99 5.43
CA ARG A 480 -21.86 20.69 5.96
C ARG A 480 -22.86 20.27 4.87
N PRO A 481 -23.04 21.03 3.77
CA PRO A 481 -24.02 20.65 2.74
C PRO A 481 -23.68 19.31 2.08
N LEU A 482 -22.38 19.01 1.91
CA LEU A 482 -21.91 17.76 1.32
C LEU A 482 -22.16 16.57 2.26
N PHE A 483 -21.97 16.75 3.57
CA PHE A 483 -22.29 15.72 4.56
C PHE A 483 -23.80 15.44 4.60
N GLU A 484 -24.63 16.47 4.67
CA GLU A 484 -26.10 16.32 4.68
C GLU A 484 -26.58 15.60 3.41
N GLN A 485 -26.04 15.98 2.25
CA GLN A 485 -26.36 15.34 0.98
C GLN A 485 -25.94 13.87 0.96
N ALA A 486 -24.69 13.57 1.35
CA ALA A 486 -24.18 12.21 1.34
C ALA A 486 -24.96 11.28 2.29
N LEU A 487 -25.39 11.80 3.44
CA LEU A 487 -26.14 11.01 4.43
C LEU A 487 -27.54 10.62 3.95
N GLN A 488 -28.18 11.50 3.16
CA GLN A 488 -29.54 11.32 2.65
C GLN A 488 -29.60 10.61 1.29
N GLN A 489 -28.68 10.91 0.37
CA GLN A 489 -28.81 10.53 -1.04
C GLN A 489 -27.96 9.33 -1.45
N ASP A 490 -26.84 9.06 -0.76
CA ASP A 490 -25.99 7.93 -1.10
C ASP A 490 -26.48 6.64 -0.47
N SER A 491 -26.27 5.52 -1.17
CA SER A 491 -26.61 4.18 -0.66
C SER A 491 -25.44 3.52 0.09
N ALA A 492 -24.21 3.94 -0.19
CA ALA A 492 -22.99 3.38 0.37
C ALA A 492 -22.84 3.64 1.87
N ASN A 493 -22.65 2.58 2.66
CA ASN A 493 -22.53 2.70 4.12
C ASN A 493 -21.32 3.53 4.54
N GLY A 494 -20.19 3.43 3.82
CA GLY A 494 -18.96 4.18 4.11
C GLY A 494 -19.11 5.69 3.95
N LEU A 495 -19.76 6.14 2.87
CA LEU A 495 -20.02 7.57 2.63
C LEU A 495 -20.93 8.16 3.71
N ARG A 496 -21.99 7.43 4.06
CA ARG A 496 -22.95 7.85 5.08
C ARG A 496 -22.33 7.89 6.47
N GLN A 497 -21.49 6.92 6.82
CA GLN A 497 -20.75 6.93 8.09
C GLN A 497 -19.81 8.13 8.18
N ALA A 498 -19.03 8.39 7.11
CA ALA A 498 -18.12 9.52 7.06
C ALA A 498 -18.86 10.86 7.18
N ALA A 499 -20.00 10.99 6.50
CA ALA A 499 -20.86 12.15 6.56
C ALA A 499 -21.48 12.40 7.95
N ALA A 500 -22.02 11.35 8.59
CA ALA A 500 -22.52 11.45 9.95
C ALA A 500 -21.41 11.85 10.93
N THR A 501 -20.20 11.30 10.76
CA THR A 501 -19.04 11.67 11.58
C THR A 501 -18.66 13.14 11.36
N GLY A 502 -18.67 13.61 10.11
CA GLY A 502 -18.38 15.00 9.77
C GLY A 502 -19.37 15.99 10.40
N LEU A 503 -20.67 15.71 10.35
CA LEU A 503 -21.68 16.56 11.01
C LEU A 503 -21.48 16.60 12.53
N LEU A 504 -21.20 15.45 13.14
CA LEU A 504 -20.94 15.35 14.59
C LEU A 504 -19.71 16.18 15.00
N ASN A 505 -18.65 16.17 14.19
CA ASN A 505 -17.42 16.91 14.45
C ASN A 505 -17.60 18.44 14.25
N LEU A 506 -18.47 18.86 13.33
CA LEU A 506 -18.79 20.28 13.13
C LEU A 506 -19.53 20.88 14.32
N ASP A 507 -20.66 20.28 14.67
CA ASP A 507 -21.51 20.73 15.78
C ASP A 507 -22.29 19.53 16.33
N LYS A 508 -21.92 19.12 17.54
CA LYS A 508 -22.48 17.94 18.19
C LYS A 508 -23.98 18.08 18.45
N THR A 509 -24.43 19.27 18.83
CA THR A 509 -25.83 19.54 19.20
C THR A 509 -26.69 19.61 17.94
N ALA A 510 -26.24 20.35 16.92
CA ALA A 510 -26.94 20.44 15.64
C ALA A 510 -26.99 19.08 14.94
N ALA A 511 -25.89 18.31 14.98
CA ALA A 511 -25.85 16.96 14.42
C ALA A 511 -26.84 16.02 15.09
N MET A 512 -26.93 16.02 16.42
CA MET A 512 -27.88 15.16 17.12
C MET A 512 -29.34 15.55 16.80
N ALA A 513 -29.64 16.85 16.70
CA ALA A 513 -30.95 17.32 16.25
C ALA A 513 -31.27 16.84 14.83
N PHE A 514 -30.31 16.95 13.91
CA PHE A 514 -30.45 16.49 12.53
C PHE A 514 -30.63 14.96 12.43
N PHE A 515 -29.87 14.18 13.18
CA PHE A 515 -29.99 12.71 13.20
C PHE A 515 -31.35 12.25 13.69
N ARG A 516 -31.96 12.99 14.63
CA ARG A 516 -33.32 12.75 15.10
C ARG A 516 -34.34 13.08 14.02
N GLU A 517 -34.22 14.26 13.38
CA GLU A 517 -35.12 14.69 12.30
C GLU A 517 -35.11 13.71 11.12
N LYS A 518 -33.95 13.15 10.78
CA LYS A 518 -33.80 12.18 9.68
C LYS A 518 -33.95 10.72 10.11
N GLU A 519 -34.39 10.46 11.34
CA GLU A 519 -34.65 9.11 11.87
C GLU A 519 -33.47 8.12 11.74
N LEU A 520 -32.22 8.62 11.86
CA LEU A 520 -31.02 7.79 11.69
C LEU A 520 -30.78 6.80 12.84
N GLN A 521 -31.60 6.88 13.89
CA GLN A 521 -31.65 5.92 14.99
C GLN A 521 -31.98 4.50 14.50
N SER A 522 -32.81 4.39 13.46
CA SER A 522 -33.20 3.15 12.79
C SER A 522 -32.46 2.92 11.48
N ASP A 523 -31.33 3.59 11.27
CA ASP A 523 -30.58 3.49 10.03
C ASP A 523 -30.19 2.05 9.70
N ARG A 524 -30.21 1.66 8.41
CA ARG A 524 -29.83 0.30 7.99
C ARG A 524 -28.37 -0.05 8.29
N SER A 525 -27.47 0.94 8.27
CA SER A 525 -26.04 0.76 8.52
C SER A 525 -25.75 0.77 10.01
N ALA A 526 -25.25 -0.34 10.54
CA ALA A 526 -24.80 -0.42 11.93
C ALA A 526 -23.72 0.63 12.24
N ALA A 527 -22.84 0.93 11.28
CA ALA A 527 -21.79 1.92 11.46
C ALA A 527 -22.34 3.35 11.58
N VAL A 528 -23.43 3.69 10.88
CA VAL A 528 -24.11 4.98 11.04
C VAL A 528 -24.82 5.02 12.39
N ARG A 529 -25.52 3.95 12.79
CA ARG A 529 -26.17 3.88 14.11
C ARG A 529 -25.17 4.07 15.27
N ARG A 530 -23.96 3.54 15.17
CA ARG A 530 -22.86 3.78 16.14
C ARG A 530 -22.51 5.26 16.28
N VAL A 531 -22.44 5.98 15.16
CA VAL A 531 -22.18 7.42 15.17
C VAL A 531 -23.33 8.16 15.85
N VAL A 532 -24.59 7.79 15.60
CA VAL A 532 -25.76 8.39 16.26
C VAL A 532 -25.75 8.11 17.77
N ILE A 533 -25.38 6.90 18.21
CA ILE A 533 -25.24 6.58 19.64
C ILE A 533 -24.12 7.41 20.27
N SER A 534 -22.98 7.58 19.59
CA SER A 534 -21.88 8.45 20.05
C SER A 534 -22.32 9.92 20.12
N ALA A 535 -23.11 10.39 19.15
CA ALA A 535 -23.68 11.73 19.17
C ALA A 535 -24.61 11.93 20.38
N ALA A 536 -25.45 10.95 20.68
CA ALA A 536 -26.30 10.97 21.87
C ALA A 536 -25.48 11.01 23.18
N ALA A 537 -24.39 10.24 23.25
CA ALA A 537 -23.48 10.29 24.40
C ALA A 537 -22.91 11.70 24.62
N GLN A 538 -22.54 12.39 23.54
CA GLN A 538 -21.87 13.69 23.61
C GLN A 538 -22.84 14.88 23.73
N ALA A 539 -24.01 14.83 23.08
CA ALA A 539 -24.92 15.98 22.95
C ALA A 539 -26.42 15.62 23.08
N GLY A 540 -26.75 14.35 23.31
CA GLY A 540 -28.12 13.91 23.53
C GLY A 540 -28.72 14.39 24.85
N ASP A 541 -30.04 14.29 24.95
CA ASP A 541 -30.84 14.71 26.09
C ASP A 541 -31.85 13.62 26.51
N GLU A 542 -32.73 13.94 27.47
CA GLU A 542 -33.69 12.98 28.03
C GLU A 542 -34.59 12.32 26.96
N ARG A 543 -34.84 12.98 25.83
CA ARG A 543 -35.66 12.44 24.72
C ARG A 543 -35.05 11.18 24.11
N ASP A 544 -33.73 11.06 24.17
CA ASP A 544 -33.00 9.98 23.51
C ASP A 544 -32.91 8.72 24.40
N LEU A 545 -33.15 8.85 25.71
CA LEU A 545 -33.03 7.75 26.68
C LEU A 545 -34.01 6.59 26.42
N THR A 546 -35.22 6.87 25.94
CA THR A 546 -36.19 5.80 25.64
C THR A 546 -35.71 4.93 24.49
N TRP A 547 -35.22 5.54 23.41
CA TRP A 547 -34.63 4.80 22.29
C TRP A 547 -33.39 4.00 22.74
N LEU A 548 -32.45 4.64 23.44
CA LEU A 548 -31.23 3.97 23.92
C LEU A 548 -31.55 2.79 24.87
N SER A 549 -32.58 2.92 25.72
CA SER A 549 -32.99 1.84 26.62
C SER A 549 -33.50 0.60 25.87
N GLY A 550 -34.12 0.80 24.71
CA GLY A 550 -34.55 -0.29 23.83
C GLY A 550 -33.37 -1.08 23.24
N LEU A 551 -32.19 -0.46 23.13
CA LEU A 551 -30.98 -1.09 22.60
C LEU A 551 -30.21 -1.94 23.63
N LEU A 552 -30.62 -1.92 24.91
CA LEU A 552 -29.96 -2.67 25.98
C LEU A 552 -30.30 -4.18 25.99
N GLY A 553 -31.25 -4.63 25.15
CA GLY A 553 -31.66 -6.04 25.00
C GLY A 553 -30.72 -6.87 24.13
N ALA A 554 -31.09 -8.14 23.88
CA ALA A 554 -30.22 -9.15 23.25
C ALA A 554 -29.88 -8.93 21.76
N ASN A 555 -30.52 -7.97 21.08
CA ASN A 555 -30.38 -7.73 19.63
C ASN A 555 -29.84 -6.32 19.32
N GLY A 556 -28.62 -5.99 19.76
CA GLY A 556 -28.07 -4.64 19.55
C GLY A 556 -26.61 -4.41 19.95
N GLU A 557 -26.30 -3.14 20.20
CA GLU A 557 -25.01 -2.62 20.68
C GLU A 557 -25.14 -2.22 22.17
N PRO A 558 -25.31 -3.20 23.08
CA PRO A 558 -25.83 -2.95 24.43
C PRO A 558 -24.89 -2.14 25.31
N GLU A 559 -23.59 -2.15 25.00
CA GLU A 559 -22.59 -1.43 25.80
C GLU A 559 -22.42 0.01 25.34
N SER A 560 -22.35 0.28 24.03
CA SER A 560 -22.30 1.67 23.52
C SER A 560 -23.58 2.44 23.87
N ALA A 561 -24.74 1.80 23.77
CA ALA A 561 -26.02 2.38 24.19
C ALA A 561 -26.04 2.67 25.70
N TRP A 562 -25.49 1.75 26.52
CA TRP A 562 -25.39 1.97 27.96
C TRP A 562 -24.51 3.17 28.31
N GLN A 563 -23.32 3.26 27.71
CA GLN A 563 -22.41 4.37 27.94
C GLN A 563 -23.03 5.71 27.49
N ALA A 564 -23.77 5.72 26.38
CA ALA A 564 -24.49 6.91 25.93
C ALA A 564 -25.60 7.32 26.92
N MET A 565 -26.40 6.37 27.41
CA MET A 565 -27.40 6.66 28.45
C MET A 565 -26.76 7.21 29.71
N ARG A 566 -25.64 6.62 30.16
CA ARG A 566 -24.91 7.08 31.32
C ARG A 566 -24.44 8.52 31.15
N ALA A 567 -23.85 8.86 30.00
CA ALA A 567 -23.39 10.22 29.72
C ALA A 567 -24.54 11.25 29.70
N ILE A 568 -25.73 10.87 29.20
CA ILE A 568 -26.92 11.73 29.29
C ILE A 568 -27.37 11.90 30.74
N LEU A 569 -27.52 10.80 31.48
CA LEU A 569 -27.97 10.79 32.88
C LEU A 569 -27.00 11.50 33.83
N ASP A 570 -25.70 11.45 33.55
CA ASP A 570 -24.67 12.18 34.29
C ASP A 570 -24.84 13.71 34.18
N ARG A 571 -25.55 14.21 33.17
CA ARG A 571 -25.90 15.63 33.02
C ARG A 571 -27.26 16.00 33.61
N GLN A 572 -28.06 15.03 34.08
CA GLN A 572 -29.38 15.26 34.64
C GLN A 572 -29.38 15.42 36.16
N ASN A 573 -30.53 15.79 36.73
CA ASN A 573 -30.74 15.88 38.17
C ASN A 573 -31.03 14.49 38.82
N ALA A 574 -30.98 14.43 40.15
CA ALA A 574 -31.17 13.18 40.89
C ALA A 574 -32.56 12.54 40.66
N ALA A 575 -33.61 13.34 40.50
CA ALA A 575 -34.98 12.85 40.29
C ALA A 575 -35.10 12.11 38.95
N THR A 576 -34.57 12.69 37.87
CA THR A 576 -34.52 12.07 36.54
C THR A 576 -33.73 10.76 36.59
N VAL A 577 -32.52 10.77 37.19
CA VAL A 577 -31.69 9.55 37.26
C VAL A 577 -32.39 8.45 38.05
N LEU A 578 -33.03 8.77 39.18
CA LEU A 578 -33.79 7.81 39.97
C LEU A 578 -34.99 7.22 39.19
N ALA A 579 -35.72 8.05 38.43
CA ALA A 579 -36.83 7.56 37.61
C ALA A 579 -36.35 6.54 36.57
N TRP A 580 -35.20 6.80 35.94
CA TRP A 580 -34.58 5.87 35.00
C TRP A 580 -34.01 4.61 35.67
N ALA A 581 -33.40 4.73 36.86
CA ALA A 581 -32.97 3.58 37.64
C ALA A 581 -34.15 2.63 37.90
N LYS A 582 -35.28 3.15 38.37
CA LYS A 582 -36.50 2.35 38.61
C LYS A 582 -37.01 1.66 37.35
N ARG A 583 -36.95 2.33 36.18
CA ARG A 583 -37.36 1.76 34.89
C ARG A 583 -36.46 0.60 34.44
N LEU A 584 -35.18 0.61 34.85
CA LEU A 584 -34.18 -0.39 34.52
C LEU A 584 -33.88 -1.37 35.66
N SER A 585 -34.74 -1.47 36.68
CA SER A 585 -34.53 -2.27 37.89
C SER A 585 -34.22 -3.75 37.62
N LYS A 586 -34.70 -4.30 36.50
CA LYS A 586 -34.42 -5.68 36.08
C LYS A 586 -32.96 -5.92 35.64
N LEU A 587 -32.19 -4.86 35.38
CA LEU A 587 -30.78 -4.94 35.02
C LEU A 587 -29.92 -4.66 36.26
N GLU A 588 -29.82 -5.64 37.17
CA GLU A 588 -29.34 -5.47 38.55
C GLU A 588 -28.01 -4.68 38.70
N ALA A 589 -27.02 -4.92 37.84
CA ALA A 589 -25.74 -4.20 37.89
C ALA A 589 -25.92 -2.72 37.50
N ARG A 590 -26.65 -2.47 36.41
CA ARG A 590 -26.92 -1.13 35.87
C ARG A 590 -27.87 -0.32 36.75
N TYR A 591 -28.83 -0.99 37.39
CA TYR A 591 -29.72 -0.41 38.38
C TYR A 591 -28.94 0.17 39.56
N ARG A 592 -28.04 -0.63 40.15
CA ARG A 592 -27.18 -0.20 41.26
C ARG A 592 -26.26 0.96 40.87
N GLU A 593 -25.71 0.93 39.66
CA GLU A 593 -24.88 2.00 39.12
C GLU A 593 -25.65 3.33 39.05
N LEU A 594 -26.89 3.32 38.53
CA LEU A 594 -27.72 4.54 38.45
C LEU A 594 -28.19 5.03 39.80
N LEU A 595 -28.51 4.13 40.73
CA LEU A 595 -28.83 4.54 42.10
C LEU A 595 -27.64 5.23 42.77
N THR A 596 -26.42 4.74 42.56
CA THR A 596 -25.20 5.36 43.09
C THR A 596 -24.99 6.74 42.48
N LEU A 597 -25.22 6.88 41.17
CA LEU A 597 -25.17 8.17 40.48
C LEU A 597 -26.24 9.15 41.00
N ALA A 598 -27.48 8.68 41.18
CA ALA A 598 -28.57 9.49 41.71
C ALA A 598 -28.28 9.95 43.15
N ASP A 599 -27.70 9.09 43.97
CA ASP A 599 -27.31 9.39 45.35
C ASP A 599 -26.25 10.49 45.41
N GLY A 600 -25.17 10.36 44.63
CA GLY A 600 -24.15 11.41 44.54
C GLY A 600 -24.69 12.75 44.05
N LYS A 601 -25.67 12.73 43.14
CA LYS A 601 -26.37 13.94 42.68
C LYS A 601 -27.26 14.56 43.75
N ALA A 602 -28.01 13.75 44.51
CA ALA A 602 -28.84 14.23 45.61
C ALA A 602 -27.97 14.82 46.74
N GLU A 603 -26.83 14.19 47.01
CA GLU A 603 -25.83 14.68 47.96
C GLU A 603 -25.26 16.04 47.55
N ALA A 604 -24.85 16.18 46.29
CA ALA A 604 -24.36 17.45 45.75
C ALA A 604 -25.42 18.56 45.80
N ALA A 605 -26.69 18.21 45.58
CA ALA A 605 -27.83 19.12 45.69
C ALA A 605 -28.30 19.38 47.13
N LYS A 606 -27.72 18.68 48.13
CA LYS A 606 -28.13 18.70 49.55
C LYS A 606 -29.60 18.32 49.78
N ASP A 607 -30.19 17.56 48.87
CA ASP A 607 -31.57 17.07 48.98
C ASP A 607 -31.61 15.82 49.86
N THR A 608 -31.82 16.05 51.16
CA THR A 608 -31.74 14.99 52.19
C THR A 608 -32.90 13.99 52.10
N ASP A 609 -34.08 14.45 51.66
CA ASP A 609 -35.26 13.58 51.53
C ASP A 609 -35.08 12.63 50.33
N MET A 610 -34.63 13.17 49.19
CA MET A 610 -34.28 12.37 48.02
C MET A 610 -33.13 11.40 48.33
N GLN A 611 -32.07 11.87 49.01
CA GLN A 611 -30.95 11.04 49.42
C GLN A 611 -31.41 9.86 50.31
N THR A 612 -32.32 10.12 51.25
CA THR A 612 -32.90 9.08 52.11
C THR A 612 -33.68 8.05 51.29
N ALA A 613 -34.51 8.49 50.34
CA ALA A 613 -35.26 7.59 49.47
C ALA A 613 -34.36 6.73 48.56
N ILE A 614 -33.31 7.33 47.98
CA ILE A 614 -32.36 6.61 47.12
C ILE A 614 -31.54 5.61 47.92
N ARG A 615 -31.04 6.01 49.11
CA ARG A 615 -30.22 5.12 49.96
C ARG A 615 -31.01 3.93 50.49
N LEU A 616 -32.33 4.05 50.71
CA LEU A 616 -33.16 2.90 51.04
C LEU A 616 -33.18 1.88 49.89
N LEU A 617 -33.29 2.35 48.64
CA LEU A 617 -33.24 1.48 47.46
C LEU A 617 -31.84 0.89 47.25
N LEU A 618 -30.77 1.65 47.51
CA LEU A 618 -29.40 1.13 47.46
C LEU A 618 -29.17 0.04 48.51
N LEU A 619 -29.68 0.23 49.73
CA LEU A 619 -29.61 -0.78 50.78
C LEU A 619 -30.26 -2.09 50.29
N GLN A 620 -31.50 -2.02 49.81
CA GLN A 620 -32.22 -3.19 49.29
C GLN A 620 -31.45 -3.85 48.14
N ALA A 621 -30.95 -3.08 47.17
CA ALA A 621 -30.21 -3.61 46.03
C ALA A 621 -28.86 -4.25 46.42
N HIS A 622 -28.15 -3.71 47.42
CA HIS A 622 -26.91 -4.31 47.93
C HIS A 622 -27.18 -5.59 48.74
N LEU A 623 -28.26 -5.61 49.52
CA LEU A 623 -28.71 -6.79 50.26
C LEU A 623 -29.11 -7.92 49.28
N ASP A 624 -29.93 -7.63 48.28
CA ASP A 624 -30.32 -8.60 47.25
C ASP A 624 -29.10 -9.18 46.50
N ALA A 625 -28.10 -8.34 46.21
CA ALA A 625 -26.86 -8.77 45.57
C ALA A 625 -25.83 -9.41 46.54
N SER A 626 -26.17 -9.57 47.83
CA SER A 626 -25.27 -10.06 48.87
C SER A 626 -23.95 -9.25 49.03
N ASP A 627 -23.95 -7.97 48.67
CA ASP A 627 -22.84 -7.03 48.87
C ASP A 627 -22.92 -6.41 50.27
N VAL A 628 -22.70 -7.26 51.27
CA VAL A 628 -22.85 -6.96 52.71
C VAL A 628 -22.06 -5.72 53.15
N PRO A 629 -20.78 -5.51 52.74
CA PRO A 629 -20.03 -4.32 53.13
C PRO A 629 -20.68 -3.01 52.67
N LYS A 630 -21.19 -2.96 51.43
CA LYS A 630 -21.86 -1.75 50.92
C LYS A 630 -23.24 -1.55 51.57
N ALA A 631 -23.99 -2.62 51.79
CA ALA A 631 -25.26 -2.56 52.53
C ALA A 631 -25.06 -1.99 53.94
N ALA A 632 -24.06 -2.50 54.67
CA ALA A 632 -23.69 -2.01 56.01
C ALA A 632 -23.27 -0.53 55.97
N GLY A 633 -22.51 -0.11 54.96
CA GLY A 633 -22.12 1.30 54.78
C GLY A 633 -23.31 2.24 54.59
N VAL A 634 -24.28 1.86 53.75
CA VAL A 634 -25.51 2.63 53.52
C VAL A 634 -26.34 2.74 54.81
N PHE A 635 -26.48 1.66 55.56
CA PHE A 635 -27.22 1.67 56.83
C PHE A 635 -26.49 2.48 57.92
N THR A 636 -25.16 2.39 57.98
CA THR A 636 -24.33 3.19 58.88
C THR A 636 -24.56 4.68 58.69
N TRP A 637 -24.67 5.14 57.45
CA TRP A 637 -25.01 6.53 57.17
C TRP A 637 -26.36 6.94 57.78
N ARG A 638 -27.39 6.08 57.70
CA ARG A 638 -28.71 6.35 58.29
C ARG A 638 -28.63 6.40 59.82
N LEU A 639 -27.92 5.46 60.44
CA LEU A 639 -27.70 5.40 61.89
C LEU A 639 -27.07 6.69 62.42
N LEU A 640 -25.99 7.14 61.78
CA LEU A 640 -25.21 8.29 62.26
C LEU A 640 -25.99 9.62 62.19
N ARG A 641 -27.01 9.71 61.33
CA ARG A 641 -27.87 10.89 61.19
C ARG A 641 -29.08 10.92 62.11
N GLN A 642 -29.40 9.81 62.78
CA GLN A 642 -30.53 9.74 63.71
C GLN A 642 -30.04 9.78 65.17
N ASN A 643 -30.84 10.38 66.06
CA ASN A 643 -30.55 10.40 67.49
C ASN A 643 -30.70 9.01 68.11
N ASP A 644 -31.77 8.28 67.74
CA ASP A 644 -31.99 6.85 67.95
C ASP A 644 -32.82 6.32 66.76
N ILE A 645 -32.82 5.02 66.47
CA ILE A 645 -33.59 4.42 65.36
C ILE A 645 -34.59 3.39 65.89
N THR A 646 -35.82 3.44 65.41
CA THR A 646 -36.90 2.56 65.87
C THR A 646 -37.12 1.41 64.89
N ALA A 647 -37.84 0.37 65.33
CA ALA A 647 -38.22 -0.74 64.45
C ALA A 647 -39.15 -0.33 63.29
N ALA A 648 -39.76 0.87 63.35
CA ALA A 648 -40.61 1.40 62.29
C ALA A 648 -39.80 2.12 61.18
N ASP A 649 -38.49 2.33 61.35
CA ASP A 649 -37.68 2.94 60.30
C ASP A 649 -37.58 2.00 59.08
N PRO A 650 -37.85 2.48 57.86
CA PRO A 650 -37.81 1.65 56.65
C PRO A 650 -36.47 0.94 56.41
N PHE A 651 -35.35 1.52 56.85
CA PHE A 651 -34.04 0.88 56.73
C PHE A 651 -33.91 -0.32 57.66
N VAL A 652 -34.49 -0.23 58.87
CA VAL A 652 -34.49 -1.32 59.85
C VAL A 652 -35.35 -2.48 59.34
N GLN A 653 -36.52 -2.16 58.77
CA GLN A 653 -37.40 -3.16 58.17
C GLN A 653 -36.72 -3.89 56.99
N ALA A 654 -36.04 -3.16 56.11
CA ALA A 654 -35.34 -3.77 54.97
C ALA A 654 -34.24 -4.78 55.39
N ILE A 655 -33.50 -4.49 56.46
CA ILE A 655 -32.51 -5.42 57.01
C ILE A 655 -33.20 -6.63 57.66
N GLU A 656 -34.25 -6.41 58.46
CA GLU A 656 -34.97 -7.49 59.12
C GLU A 656 -35.61 -8.46 58.12
N GLU A 657 -36.21 -7.93 57.05
CA GLU A 657 -36.76 -8.72 55.96
C GLU A 657 -35.68 -9.57 55.28
N TRP A 658 -34.51 -9.00 54.99
CA TRP A 658 -33.40 -9.74 54.39
C TRP A 658 -32.79 -10.80 55.32
N LEU A 659 -32.62 -10.50 56.61
CA LEU A 659 -32.15 -11.47 57.60
C LEU A 659 -33.12 -12.65 57.79
N ALA A 660 -34.42 -12.40 57.64
CA ALA A 660 -35.46 -13.42 57.71
C ALA A 660 -35.54 -14.32 56.48
N ARG A 661 -34.87 -13.97 55.37
CA ARG A 661 -34.89 -14.77 54.13
C ARG A 661 -34.21 -16.14 54.32
N PRO A 662 -34.83 -17.22 53.82
CA PRO A 662 -34.30 -18.58 53.98
C PRO A 662 -33.11 -18.88 53.06
N ASP A 663 -32.96 -18.14 51.96
CA ASP A 663 -31.89 -18.28 50.95
C ASP A 663 -30.59 -17.56 51.33
N VAL A 664 -30.60 -16.74 52.39
CA VAL A 664 -29.40 -16.07 52.92
C VAL A 664 -28.72 -16.97 53.95
N ASP A 665 -27.45 -17.31 53.71
CA ASP A 665 -26.67 -18.16 54.62
C ASP A 665 -26.28 -17.47 55.93
N ALA A 666 -25.95 -18.28 56.95
CA ALA A 666 -25.60 -17.79 58.28
C ALA A 666 -24.31 -16.95 58.31
N ALA A 667 -23.37 -17.19 57.38
CA ALA A 667 -22.10 -16.45 57.33
C ALA A 667 -22.34 -15.00 56.87
N ARG A 668 -23.18 -14.78 55.85
CA ARG A 668 -23.58 -13.44 55.37
C ARG A 668 -24.41 -12.68 56.39
N LYS A 669 -25.32 -13.36 57.10
CA LYS A 669 -26.09 -12.77 58.22
C LYS A 669 -25.14 -12.30 59.33
N THR A 670 -24.21 -13.15 59.73
CA THR A 670 -23.21 -12.83 60.77
C THR A 670 -22.32 -11.66 60.33
N LEU A 671 -21.82 -11.67 59.09
CA LEU A 671 -21.00 -10.59 58.54
C LEU A 671 -21.71 -9.23 58.55
N LEU A 672 -23.00 -9.19 58.19
CA LEU A 672 -23.78 -7.94 58.23
C LEU A 672 -23.95 -7.46 59.68
N LEU A 673 -24.33 -8.36 60.59
CA LEU A 673 -24.55 -8.03 61.99
C LEU A 673 -23.27 -7.54 62.68
N ASP A 674 -22.12 -8.17 62.40
CA ASP A 674 -20.82 -7.75 62.92
C ASP A 674 -20.41 -6.38 62.38
N ALA A 675 -20.64 -6.11 61.08
CA ALA A 675 -20.36 -4.81 60.49
C ALA A 675 -21.20 -3.69 61.13
N LEU A 676 -22.48 -3.97 61.41
CA LEU A 676 -23.38 -3.02 62.07
C LEU A 676 -23.05 -2.82 63.55
N ALA A 677 -22.63 -3.89 64.26
CA ALA A 677 -22.16 -3.81 65.64
C ALA A 677 -20.86 -2.99 65.78
N GLY A 678 -20.03 -2.95 64.74
CA GLY A 678 -18.80 -2.18 64.69
C GLY A 678 -18.98 -0.65 64.56
N VAL A 679 -20.20 -0.16 64.29
CA VAL A 679 -20.47 1.27 64.10
C VAL A 679 -20.41 2.02 65.44
N LYS A 680 -19.52 3.03 65.54
CA LYS A 680 -19.35 3.87 66.73
C LYS A 680 -19.91 5.27 66.50
N LYS A 681 -20.74 5.77 67.42
CA LYS A 681 -21.19 7.17 67.51
C LYS A 681 -20.64 7.82 68.78
N PRO A 682 -20.30 9.12 68.78
CA PRO A 682 -19.73 9.79 69.96
C PRO A 682 -20.61 9.76 71.22
N ASP A 683 -21.92 9.64 71.07
CA ASP A 683 -22.90 9.75 72.15
C ASP A 683 -23.79 8.49 72.24
N GLN A 684 -23.13 7.33 72.41
CA GLN A 684 -23.75 6.00 72.30
C GLN A 684 -24.86 5.73 73.34
N ALA A 685 -24.90 6.49 74.44
CA ALA A 685 -25.94 6.43 75.46
C ALA A 685 -27.34 6.78 74.92
N GLN A 686 -27.45 7.46 73.76
CA GLN A 686 -28.71 7.82 73.12
C GLN A 686 -29.24 6.73 72.15
N TRP A 687 -28.46 5.70 71.83
CA TRP A 687 -28.84 4.61 70.90
C TRP A 687 -29.52 3.42 71.59
N THR A 688 -30.46 3.69 72.49
CA THR A 688 -31.10 2.65 73.30
C THR A 688 -31.94 1.68 72.49
N GLN A 689 -32.74 2.18 71.54
CA GLN A 689 -33.63 1.36 70.72
C GLN A 689 -32.85 0.63 69.64
N TRP A 690 -31.85 1.29 69.05
CA TRP A 690 -30.91 0.65 68.12
C TRP A 690 -30.20 -0.56 68.74
N MET A 691 -29.57 -0.38 69.91
CA MET A 691 -28.81 -1.46 70.56
C MET A 691 -29.71 -2.63 70.98
N ALA A 692 -30.94 -2.35 71.43
CA ALA A 692 -31.92 -3.40 71.70
C ALA A 692 -32.28 -4.20 70.44
N LYS A 693 -32.48 -3.51 69.30
CA LYS A 693 -32.81 -4.15 68.02
C LYS A 693 -31.64 -4.97 67.45
N LEU A 694 -30.41 -4.45 67.53
CA LEU A 694 -29.22 -5.18 67.11
C LEU A 694 -29.04 -6.48 67.92
N LYS A 695 -29.25 -6.43 69.25
CA LYS A 695 -29.20 -7.61 70.12
C LYS A 695 -30.29 -8.63 69.79
N ASP A 696 -31.51 -8.17 69.48
CA ASP A 696 -32.59 -9.03 68.99
C ASP A 696 -32.19 -9.76 67.70
N TRP A 697 -31.65 -9.04 66.71
CA TRP A 697 -31.17 -9.64 65.47
C TRP A 697 -30.01 -10.62 65.67
N GLN A 698 -29.03 -10.31 66.53
CA GLN A 698 -27.95 -11.22 66.88
C GLN A 698 -28.46 -12.50 67.55
N THR A 699 -29.51 -12.40 68.39
CA THR A 699 -30.10 -13.56 69.06
C THR A 699 -30.91 -14.43 68.10
N ARG A 700 -31.65 -13.81 67.17
CA ARG A 700 -32.56 -14.50 66.23
C ARG A 700 -31.84 -15.06 64.99
N PHE A 701 -30.81 -14.37 64.52
CA PHE A 701 -30.18 -14.63 63.22
C PHE A 701 -28.66 -14.81 63.28
N GLY A 702 -28.02 -14.50 64.41
CA GLY A 702 -26.59 -14.73 64.59
C GLY A 702 -26.28 -16.23 64.67
N SER A 703 -25.17 -16.65 64.06
CA SER A 703 -24.64 -17.98 64.29
C SER A 703 -24.05 -18.03 65.71
N ALA A 704 -24.48 -18.99 66.52
CA ALA A 704 -23.86 -19.28 67.81
C ALA A 704 -22.41 -19.72 67.58
N ALA A 705 -21.46 -18.79 67.67
CA ALA A 705 -20.05 -19.14 67.75
C ALA A 705 -19.79 -19.72 69.14
N GLY A 706 -19.76 -21.05 69.23
CA GLY A 706 -19.11 -21.78 70.31
C GLY A 706 -19.92 -22.92 70.92
N GLU A 707 -19.99 -24.06 70.24
CA GLU A 707 -19.99 -25.38 70.88
C GLU A 707 -19.68 -26.45 69.82
N GLY A 708 -18.49 -27.07 69.93
CA GLY A 708 -18.02 -28.07 68.98
C GLY A 708 -16.51 -28.26 68.95
N GLY A 709 -15.85 -28.21 70.10
CA GLY A 709 -14.56 -28.87 70.27
C GLY A 709 -14.83 -30.32 70.68
N ASP A 710 -14.53 -31.28 69.81
CA ASP A 710 -13.57 -32.34 70.15
C ASP A 710 -13.23 -33.27 68.97
N ALA A 711 -11.94 -33.59 68.90
CA ALA A 711 -11.27 -34.76 68.32
C ALA A 711 -11.19 -34.96 66.79
N SER A 712 -10.03 -34.60 66.20
CA SER A 712 -9.00 -35.53 65.69
C SER A 712 -7.92 -34.71 64.96
N ALA A 713 -6.73 -34.56 65.54
CA ALA A 713 -5.53 -35.41 65.35
C ALA A 713 -4.88 -35.24 63.95
N ASP A 714 -3.66 -34.69 64.01
CA ASP A 714 -2.54 -34.78 63.06
C ASP A 714 -2.76 -34.15 61.66
N THR A 715 -1.96 -33.19 61.21
CA THR A 715 -0.58 -33.44 60.76
C THR A 715 0.18 -32.11 60.62
N GLU A 716 1.46 -32.14 61.00
CA GLU A 716 2.46 -31.09 60.78
C GLU A 716 2.62 -30.70 59.30
N GLY A 717 2.97 -29.43 59.04
CA GLY A 717 3.19 -28.93 57.68
C GLY A 717 3.68 -27.48 57.58
N ASN A 718 4.90 -27.27 58.06
CA ASN A 718 5.76 -26.09 57.91
C ASN A 718 5.67 -25.36 56.54
N ALA A 719 5.50 -24.02 56.52
CA ALA A 719 6.25 -23.10 55.65
C ALA A 719 5.90 -21.60 55.83
N ALA A 720 6.87 -20.87 56.36
CA ALA A 720 7.38 -19.57 55.88
C ALA A 720 6.48 -18.32 55.79
N ARG A 721 6.83 -17.38 56.68
CA ARG A 721 6.64 -15.92 56.57
C ARG A 721 7.05 -15.40 55.18
N SER A 722 6.19 -14.58 54.58
CA SER A 722 6.66 -13.46 53.78
C SER A 722 5.78 -12.23 54.02
N SER A 723 6.44 -11.18 54.48
CA SER A 723 5.90 -9.85 54.70
C SER A 723 5.53 -9.19 53.37
N ARG A 724 4.28 -8.73 53.22
CA ARG A 724 3.99 -7.54 52.42
C ARG A 724 2.98 -6.65 53.14
N ARG A 725 3.49 -5.46 53.46
CA ARG A 725 2.85 -4.31 54.06
C ARG A 725 2.38 -3.42 52.90
N ALA A 726 1.10 -3.02 52.88
CA ALA A 726 0.54 -1.74 52.40
C ALA A 726 -0.93 -1.91 51.91
N PRO A 727 -1.77 -0.85 51.93
CA PRO A 727 -1.77 0.33 52.78
C PRO A 727 -3.14 0.63 53.43
N ALA A 728 -3.12 1.54 54.40
CA ALA A 728 -4.29 2.14 55.01
C ALA A 728 -5.08 2.97 53.97
N MET A 729 -6.39 2.76 53.92
CA MET A 729 -7.33 3.63 53.19
C MET A 729 -7.53 4.91 54.01
N SER A 730 -7.12 6.04 53.44
CA SER A 730 -7.60 7.36 53.84
C SER A 730 -9.06 7.53 53.40
N PRO A 731 -9.87 8.31 54.14
CA PRO A 731 -11.25 8.60 53.77
C PRO A 731 -11.29 9.52 52.54
N LEU A 732 -12.23 9.21 51.64
CA LEU A 732 -12.57 9.98 50.46
C LEU A 732 -13.09 11.38 50.85
N THR A 733 -12.51 12.40 50.22
CA THR A 733 -13.13 13.69 49.88
C THR A 733 -13.02 13.89 48.40
#